data_AF-A0A4C2E0V2-F1
#
_entry.id   AF-A0A4C2E0V2-F1
#
_cell.length_a   1.000
_cell.length_b   1.000
_cell.length_c   1.000
_cell.angle_alpha   90.00
_cell.angle_beta   90.00
_cell.angle_gamma   90.00
#
_symmetry.space_group_name_H-M   'P 1'
#
loop_
_entity.id
_entity.type
_entity.pdbx_description
1 polymer ?
#
loop_
_entity_poly.entity_id
_entity_poly.type
_entity_poly.pdbx_seq_one_letter_code
_entity_poly.pdbx_strand_id
1 'polypeptide(L)'
;MSPDLLLYTDRQEVGIGDVYRYRFTVDVSQLPPGTQDLFLRIKNLESPLLRPIYISGPYSVYVDVRPCKYDEDKQWEETVQFCCDLRPDEHFHAKLLINENSLLEGSKHSWTVDVLSQVCVTAGPRVKYRLKLGTTRKSTKQHEPEMLESCIDIQKWDTFQLWDLPPKYSEKPVHLVIMTHGIFSNIGCDMLYMKERIEKATLNSDADESNVVVRGCMDNMGKSAHGIRYLGVRVGKYVLKVYEELSRRYTVDKISFVGHSLGGPTQTMAIHYIALERPEFFKNVKPINFIALASPFLGVANDMPLFVSLGLTIGTFGLTGRDLTLKHTPLTSTKGLAATNSDGEKRSLRRPIMEILPLSPAQEVLKNFQYRTLYASVLHDGIVPLRTAALLYLDWRSLAKVGQLRRQQQKQTNNNTEEGSDIQVDEPSTSSSSAPCSPSSFTSNYSGIMGVIPEAPLDKKATAQFFMPHKLVKYRKYARAQITDSKSADGSSESDEQETTPPRKINEEQAKFNPPREASTILAAISVLTSPLPTQDYIKDPNSRTDSVVHDRMYHPSELPPPHYKSRPFYKKIIYPNESSNKLQEEIARSWQKSMSWRKVLVDLKPDAHNNIVVRRRFVNLFGNVAVRHMAETHFGNTQA
;
A
#
# COMPACT_ATOMS: atom_id res chain seq x y z
N MET A 1 -48.28 -5.03 -15.63
CA MET A 1 -47.48 -4.56 -14.47
C MET A 1 -47.28 -3.05 -14.57
N SER A 2 -47.11 -2.35 -13.45
CA SER A 2 -46.67 -0.94 -13.46
C SER A 2 -45.24 -0.85 -14.04
N PRO A 3 -44.90 0.17 -14.85
CA PRO A 3 -43.52 0.40 -15.28
C PRO A 3 -42.63 0.88 -14.14
N ASP A 4 -43.18 1.58 -13.14
CA ASP A 4 -42.48 2.08 -11.96
C ASP A 4 -42.54 1.05 -10.82
N LEU A 5 -41.70 0.01 -10.90
CA LEU A 5 -41.61 -1.11 -9.95
C LEU A 5 -40.37 -0.99 -9.05
N LEU A 6 -40.58 -1.08 -7.73
CA LEU A 6 -39.50 -1.10 -6.73
C LEU A 6 -39.21 -2.55 -6.34
N LEU A 7 -38.09 -3.08 -6.82
CA LEU A 7 -37.72 -4.50 -6.69
C LEU A 7 -37.17 -4.84 -5.30
N TYR A 8 -36.40 -3.94 -4.70
CA TYR A 8 -35.75 -4.18 -3.41
C TYR A 8 -35.53 -2.91 -2.59
N THR A 9 -35.52 -3.07 -1.26
CA THR A 9 -35.09 -2.07 -0.29
C THR A 9 -34.35 -2.75 0.86
N ASP A 10 -33.26 -2.16 1.34
CA ASP A 10 -32.55 -2.58 2.54
C ASP A 10 -32.09 -1.35 3.35
N ARG A 11 -31.93 -1.53 4.66
CA ARG A 11 -31.35 -0.55 5.57
C ARG A 11 -30.31 -1.25 6.42
N GLN A 12 -29.07 -0.78 6.36
CA GLN A 12 -27.94 -1.38 7.07
C GLN A 12 -27.04 -0.29 7.68
N GLU A 13 -26.09 -0.71 8.50
CA GLU A 13 -25.09 0.17 9.10
C GLU A 13 -23.71 -0.46 9.10
N VAL A 14 -22.68 0.35 8.82
CA VAL A 14 -21.28 -0.08 8.76
C VAL A 14 -20.41 0.69 9.75
N GLY A 15 -19.67 -0.03 10.61
CA GLY A 15 -18.65 0.50 11.50
C GLY A 15 -17.24 0.30 10.95
N ILE A 16 -16.21 0.32 11.82
CA ILE A 16 -14.81 0.17 11.41
C ILE A 16 -14.56 -1.14 10.64
N GLY A 17 -14.09 -1.04 9.41
CA GLY A 17 -13.80 -2.20 8.55
C GLY A 17 -15.01 -3.01 8.10
N ASP A 18 -16.24 -2.57 8.36
CA ASP A 18 -17.44 -3.27 7.91
C ASP A 18 -17.63 -3.13 6.38
N VAL A 19 -18.13 -4.20 5.78
CA VAL A 19 -18.53 -4.29 4.37
C VAL A 19 -19.83 -5.09 4.25
N TYR A 20 -20.72 -4.64 3.38
CA TYR A 20 -21.83 -5.45 2.88
C TYR A 20 -21.68 -5.64 1.38
N ARG A 21 -21.72 -6.89 0.93
CA ARG A 21 -21.85 -7.25 -0.47
C ARG A 21 -23.27 -7.71 -0.75
N TYR A 22 -23.87 -7.14 -1.79
CA TYR A 22 -25.11 -7.58 -2.38
C TYR A 22 -24.83 -8.19 -3.74
N ARG A 23 -25.42 -9.34 -4.05
CA ARG A 23 -25.55 -9.84 -5.42
C ARG A 23 -27.04 -9.91 -5.75
N PHE A 24 -27.44 -9.06 -6.69
CA PHE A 24 -28.77 -9.08 -7.27
C PHE A 24 -28.75 -10.00 -8.49
N THR A 25 -29.73 -10.89 -8.62
CA THR A 25 -29.94 -11.72 -9.81
C THR A 25 -31.39 -11.54 -10.22
N VAL A 26 -31.64 -10.92 -11.37
CA VAL A 26 -32.98 -10.55 -11.83
C VAL A 26 -33.33 -11.34 -13.08
N ASP A 27 -34.49 -11.98 -13.08
CA ASP A 27 -35.06 -12.61 -14.27
C ASP A 27 -35.80 -11.56 -15.10
N VAL A 28 -35.20 -11.18 -16.23
CA VAL A 28 -35.70 -10.11 -17.10
C VAL A 28 -37.02 -10.49 -17.77
N SER A 29 -37.32 -11.80 -17.92
CA SER A 29 -38.57 -12.27 -18.51
C SER A 29 -39.80 -11.92 -17.67
N GLN A 30 -39.61 -11.63 -16.38
CA GLN A 30 -40.66 -11.30 -15.41
C GLN A 30 -40.76 -9.79 -15.14
N LEU A 31 -39.90 -8.97 -15.76
CA LEU A 31 -39.94 -7.50 -15.64
C LEU A 31 -41.01 -6.88 -16.55
N PRO A 32 -41.43 -5.62 -16.29
CA PRO A 32 -42.29 -4.88 -17.22
C PRO A 32 -41.68 -4.85 -18.64
N PRO A 33 -42.48 -5.13 -19.70
CA PRO A 33 -41.99 -5.14 -21.08
C PRO A 33 -41.29 -3.83 -21.46
N GLY A 34 -40.12 -3.95 -22.11
CA GLY A 34 -39.30 -2.80 -22.49
C GLY A 34 -38.35 -2.28 -21.40
N THR A 35 -38.24 -2.94 -20.24
CA THR A 35 -37.22 -2.61 -19.24
C THR A 35 -35.82 -2.96 -19.77
N GLN A 36 -35.03 -1.94 -20.14
CA GLN A 36 -33.64 -2.09 -20.60
C GLN A 36 -32.61 -1.93 -19.45
N ASP A 37 -33.03 -1.33 -18.34
CA ASP A 37 -32.15 -0.88 -17.27
C ASP A 37 -32.82 -1.02 -15.90
N LEU A 38 -32.02 -1.26 -14.88
CA LEU A 38 -32.42 -1.10 -13.48
C LEU A 38 -31.68 0.08 -12.85
N PHE A 39 -32.28 0.67 -11.82
CA PHE A 39 -31.73 1.82 -11.12
C PHE A 39 -31.48 1.48 -9.66
N LEU A 40 -30.20 1.51 -9.29
CA LEU A 40 -29.75 1.42 -7.91
C LEU A 40 -29.71 2.84 -7.31
N ARG A 41 -30.18 2.96 -6.07
CA ARG A 41 -30.05 4.17 -5.25
C ARG A 41 -29.55 3.80 -3.87
N ILE A 42 -28.41 4.35 -3.47
CA ILE A 42 -27.90 4.23 -2.11
C ILE A 42 -27.88 5.62 -1.48
N LYS A 43 -28.52 5.79 -0.32
CA LYS A 43 -28.52 7.05 0.45
C LYS A 43 -27.81 6.83 1.79
N ASN A 44 -26.87 7.71 2.11
CA ASN A 44 -26.34 7.85 3.45
C ASN A 44 -27.39 8.52 4.34
N LEU A 45 -27.72 7.91 5.48
CA LEU A 45 -28.77 8.35 6.39
C LEU A 45 -28.25 9.22 7.55
N GLU A 46 -26.93 9.43 7.64
CA GLU A 46 -26.34 10.30 8.64
C GLU A 46 -26.73 11.77 8.45
N SER A 47 -26.76 12.52 9.55
CA SER A 47 -27.20 13.92 9.55
C SER A 47 -26.30 14.81 8.68
N PRO A 48 -26.86 15.71 7.84
CA PRO A 48 -26.05 16.66 7.06
C PRO A 48 -25.21 17.59 7.94
N LEU A 49 -25.56 17.75 9.22
CA LEU A 49 -24.76 18.48 10.22
C LEU A 49 -23.39 17.86 10.49
N LEU A 50 -23.17 16.58 10.12
CA LEU A 50 -21.89 15.89 10.24
C LEU A 50 -20.94 16.13 9.05
N ARG A 51 -21.40 16.77 7.96
CA ARG A 51 -20.57 17.11 6.79
C ARG A 51 -19.38 18.04 7.13
N PRO A 52 -19.50 19.09 7.97
CA PRO A 52 -18.39 20.04 8.23
C PRO A 52 -17.35 19.52 9.23
N ILE A 53 -17.29 18.23 9.55
CA ILE A 53 -16.26 17.67 10.43
C ILE A 53 -15.02 17.40 9.56
N TYR A 54 -14.10 18.39 9.54
CA TYR A 54 -13.54 18.99 8.32
C TYR A 54 -12.50 18.21 7.48
N ILE A 55 -12.25 16.91 7.71
CA ILE A 55 -11.42 16.07 6.83
C ILE A 55 -12.05 14.68 6.74
N SER A 56 -13.01 14.50 5.80
CA SER A 56 -13.78 13.27 5.53
C SER A 56 -14.01 12.40 6.77
N GLY A 57 -14.79 12.93 7.72
CA GLY A 57 -15.09 12.27 8.99
C GLY A 57 -15.70 10.86 8.85
N PRO A 58 -15.79 10.09 9.95
CA PRO A 58 -16.12 8.65 9.95
C PRO A 58 -17.61 8.34 9.69
N TYR A 59 -18.24 9.10 8.80
CA TYR A 59 -19.67 9.10 8.50
C TYR A 59 -19.94 8.98 6.99
N SER A 60 -18.96 8.52 6.21
CA SER A 60 -19.09 8.23 4.79
C SER A 60 -18.86 6.75 4.48
N VAL A 61 -19.33 6.34 3.31
CA VAL A 61 -19.15 4.99 2.77
C VAL A 61 -18.61 5.05 1.34
N TYR A 62 -17.77 4.09 0.99
CA TYR A 62 -17.42 3.81 -0.40
C TYR A 62 -18.48 2.86 -0.98
N VAL A 63 -18.82 3.05 -2.25
CA VAL A 63 -19.77 2.18 -2.97
C VAL A 63 -19.20 1.82 -4.34
N ASP A 64 -19.28 0.56 -4.75
CA ASP A 64 -19.11 0.19 -6.17
C ASP A 64 -20.13 -0.81 -6.68
N VAL A 65 -20.27 -0.84 -8.01
CA VAL A 65 -21.27 -1.60 -8.75
C VAL A 65 -20.60 -2.27 -9.94
N ARG A 66 -20.74 -3.60 -10.03
CA ARG A 66 -20.05 -4.45 -11.01
C ARG A 66 -21.01 -5.49 -11.59
N PRO A 67 -21.23 -5.56 -12.92
CA PRO A 67 -21.96 -6.67 -13.53
C PRO A 67 -21.16 -7.98 -13.39
N CYS A 68 -21.83 -9.13 -13.48
CA CYS A 68 -21.23 -10.42 -13.15
C CYS A 68 -20.00 -10.83 -13.98
N LYS A 69 -19.84 -10.34 -15.21
CA LYS A 69 -18.66 -10.59 -16.06
C LYS A 69 -17.52 -9.57 -15.93
N TYR A 70 -17.66 -8.57 -15.05
CA TYR A 70 -16.62 -7.55 -14.87
C TYR A 70 -15.32 -8.15 -14.32
N ASP A 71 -14.21 -7.87 -15.01
CA ASP A 71 -12.86 -8.26 -14.59
C ASP A 71 -11.89 -7.11 -14.86
N GLU A 72 -11.30 -6.53 -13.80
CA GLU A 72 -10.34 -5.43 -13.94
C GLU A 72 -9.04 -5.77 -14.68
N ASP A 73 -8.75 -7.04 -15.00
CA ASP A 73 -7.59 -7.40 -15.83
C ASP A 73 -7.95 -7.64 -17.31
N LYS A 74 -9.18 -7.36 -17.72
CA LYS A 74 -9.64 -7.45 -19.11
C LYS A 74 -10.08 -6.08 -19.62
N GLN A 75 -10.06 -5.92 -20.95
CA GLN A 75 -10.61 -4.74 -21.59
C GLN A 75 -12.12 -4.66 -21.34
N TRP A 76 -12.62 -3.45 -21.07
CA TRP A 76 -14.00 -3.20 -20.69
C TRP A 76 -14.55 -1.94 -21.35
N GLU A 77 -15.78 -1.99 -21.85
CA GLU A 77 -16.36 -0.88 -22.64
C GLU A 77 -17.19 0.09 -21.78
N GLU A 78 -18.01 -0.45 -20.87
CA GLU A 78 -18.97 0.34 -20.09
C GLU A 78 -18.29 1.19 -18.99
N THR A 79 -18.86 2.36 -18.69
CA THR A 79 -18.40 3.19 -17.58
C THR A 79 -18.64 2.50 -16.24
N VAL A 80 -17.55 2.26 -15.50
CA VAL A 80 -17.58 1.64 -14.17
C VAL A 80 -18.08 2.64 -13.15
N GLN A 81 -19.13 2.28 -12.41
CA GLN A 81 -19.87 3.17 -11.52
C GLN A 81 -19.49 2.91 -10.05
N PHE A 82 -18.88 3.90 -9.42
CA PHE A 82 -18.52 3.88 -8.01
C PHE A 82 -18.63 5.28 -7.38
N CYS A 83 -18.68 5.33 -6.05
CA CYS A 83 -18.62 6.55 -5.24
C CYS A 83 -17.49 6.39 -4.22
N CYS A 84 -16.49 7.27 -4.28
CA CYS A 84 -15.32 7.19 -3.40
C CYS A 84 -15.64 7.55 -1.94
N ASP A 85 -16.53 8.52 -1.73
CA ASP A 85 -16.82 9.14 -0.43
C ASP A 85 -18.29 9.60 -0.41
N LEU A 86 -19.24 8.70 -0.13
CA LEU A 86 -20.66 9.04 -0.04
C LEU A 86 -20.96 9.66 1.34
N ARG A 87 -21.00 10.99 1.41
CA ARG A 87 -21.03 11.75 2.67
C ARG A 87 -22.45 11.78 3.30
N PRO A 88 -22.61 12.23 4.55
CA PRO A 88 -23.90 12.28 5.23
C PRO A 88 -25.00 12.94 4.39
N ASP A 89 -26.20 12.35 4.40
CA ASP A 89 -27.39 12.77 3.61
C ASP A 89 -27.23 12.76 2.07
N GLU A 90 -26.04 12.46 1.52
CA GLU A 90 -25.85 12.32 0.08
C GLU A 90 -26.43 11.00 -0.48
N HIS A 91 -26.57 10.96 -1.80
CA HIS A 91 -27.13 9.82 -2.52
C HIS A 91 -26.29 9.46 -3.75
N PHE A 92 -25.97 8.18 -3.89
CA PHE A 92 -25.38 7.59 -5.07
C PHE A 92 -26.48 6.95 -5.92
N HIS A 93 -26.38 7.14 -7.24
CA HIS A 93 -27.26 6.54 -8.23
C HIS A 93 -26.42 5.78 -9.26
N ALA A 94 -26.74 4.51 -9.49
CA ALA A 94 -26.13 3.72 -10.55
C ALA A 94 -27.20 3.15 -11.49
N LYS A 95 -26.85 3.05 -12.78
CA LYS A 95 -27.65 2.44 -13.85
C LYS A 95 -27.08 1.05 -14.12
N LEU A 96 -27.89 0.01 -13.89
CA LEU A 96 -27.54 -1.38 -14.16
C LEU A 96 -28.04 -1.72 -15.56
N LEU A 97 -27.13 -1.90 -16.52
CA LEU A 97 -27.48 -2.22 -17.91
C LEU A 97 -27.84 -3.71 -18.04
N ILE A 98 -28.96 -4.01 -18.70
CA ILE A 98 -29.38 -5.38 -19.03
C ILE A 98 -28.81 -5.72 -20.41
N ASN A 99 -27.69 -6.44 -20.43
CA ASN A 99 -26.92 -6.75 -21.64
C ASN A 99 -26.02 -7.99 -21.41
N GLU A 100 -25.17 -8.30 -22.39
CA GLU A 100 -24.26 -9.46 -22.31
C GLU A 100 -23.31 -9.43 -21.11
N ASN A 101 -22.89 -8.25 -20.64
CA ASN A 101 -21.97 -8.08 -19.52
C ASN A 101 -22.60 -8.43 -18.17
N SER A 102 -23.92 -8.21 -18.03
CA SER A 102 -24.69 -8.61 -16.85
C SER A 102 -25.33 -9.99 -16.97
N LEU A 103 -25.42 -10.57 -18.17
CA LEU A 103 -26.03 -11.89 -18.41
C LEU A 103 -25.30 -13.02 -17.66
N LEU A 104 -26.01 -13.71 -16.76
CA LEU A 104 -25.53 -14.88 -16.04
C LEU A 104 -25.92 -16.18 -16.77
N GLU A 105 -27.21 -16.41 -16.98
CA GLU A 105 -27.75 -17.61 -17.62
C GLU A 105 -29.18 -17.36 -18.12
N GLY A 106 -29.50 -17.73 -19.37
CA GLY A 106 -30.84 -17.60 -19.93
C GLY A 106 -31.35 -16.16 -19.95
N SER A 107 -32.40 -15.86 -19.18
CA SER A 107 -32.96 -14.52 -18.97
C SER A 107 -32.47 -13.84 -17.67
N LYS A 108 -31.57 -14.48 -16.91
CA LYS A 108 -31.10 -13.99 -15.61
C LYS A 108 -29.87 -13.12 -15.78
N HIS A 109 -29.96 -11.87 -15.32
CA HIS A 109 -28.85 -10.92 -15.26
C HIS A 109 -28.45 -10.67 -13.81
N SER A 110 -27.15 -10.47 -13.55
CA SER A 110 -26.62 -10.32 -12.19
C SER A 110 -25.58 -9.21 -12.05
N TRP A 111 -25.65 -8.52 -10.91
CA TRP A 111 -24.75 -7.44 -10.51
C TRP A 111 -24.35 -7.59 -9.04
N THR A 112 -23.08 -7.34 -8.77
CA THR A 112 -22.52 -7.19 -7.42
C THR A 112 -22.50 -5.71 -7.04
N VAL A 113 -22.92 -5.41 -5.82
CA VAL A 113 -22.86 -4.07 -5.23
C VAL A 113 -22.17 -4.17 -3.88
N ASP A 114 -21.10 -3.42 -3.71
CA ASP A 114 -20.31 -3.37 -2.48
C ASP A 114 -20.52 -2.04 -1.78
N VAL A 115 -20.80 -2.08 -0.48
CA VAL A 115 -20.87 -0.89 0.40
C VAL A 115 -19.85 -1.08 1.53
N LEU A 116 -18.77 -0.30 1.48
CA LEU A 116 -17.63 -0.39 2.40
C LEU A 116 -17.59 0.83 3.33
N SER A 117 -17.29 0.59 4.60
CA SER A 117 -17.00 1.66 5.55
C SER A 117 -15.73 2.44 5.18
N GLN A 118 -15.77 3.77 5.32
CA GLN A 118 -14.55 4.60 5.36
C GLN A 118 -14.01 4.83 6.79
N VAL A 119 -14.66 4.27 7.81
CA VAL A 119 -14.21 4.36 9.21
C VAL A 119 -12.93 3.54 9.40
N CYS A 120 -11.79 4.23 9.63
CA CYS A 120 -10.47 3.59 9.75
C CYS A 120 -9.75 3.84 11.10
N VAL A 121 -10.21 4.79 11.92
CA VAL A 121 -9.48 5.26 13.11
C VAL A 121 -10.13 4.80 14.43
N THR A 122 -11.43 5.00 14.59
CA THR A 122 -12.18 4.72 15.82
C THR A 122 -13.25 3.67 15.59
N ALA A 123 -13.49 2.79 16.57
CA ALA A 123 -14.44 1.68 16.44
C ALA A 123 -15.89 2.02 16.87
N GLY A 124 -16.13 3.24 17.37
CA GLY A 124 -17.43 3.68 17.87
C GLY A 124 -18.44 4.11 16.80
N PRO A 125 -18.06 4.96 15.82
CA PRO A 125 -18.98 5.41 14.78
C PRO A 125 -19.48 4.24 13.91
N ARG A 126 -20.78 4.27 13.60
CA ARG A 126 -21.44 3.40 12.60
C ARG A 126 -22.24 4.29 11.67
N VAL A 127 -22.14 4.04 10.36
CA VAL A 127 -22.73 4.85 9.29
C VAL A 127 -23.95 4.13 8.74
N LYS A 128 -25.13 4.73 8.91
CA LYS A 128 -26.40 4.16 8.43
C LYS A 128 -26.61 4.49 6.96
N TYR A 129 -27.04 3.51 6.17
CA TYR A 129 -27.41 3.72 4.78
C TYR A 129 -28.68 2.97 4.40
N ARG A 130 -29.33 3.41 3.32
CA ARG A 130 -30.46 2.74 2.68
C ARG A 130 -30.12 2.43 1.24
N LEU A 131 -30.31 1.19 0.83
CA LEU A 131 -30.21 0.73 -0.55
C LEU A 131 -31.62 0.53 -1.12
N LYS A 132 -31.85 0.94 -2.36
CA LYS A 132 -33.06 0.64 -3.14
C LYS A 132 -32.71 0.25 -4.57
N LEU A 133 -33.40 -0.73 -5.12
CA LEU A 133 -33.29 -1.16 -6.53
C LEU A 133 -34.69 -1.16 -7.15
N GLY A 134 -34.83 -0.61 -8.36
CA GLY A 134 -36.10 -0.61 -9.08
C GLY A 134 -35.93 -0.41 -10.60
N THR A 135 -37.01 -0.62 -11.35
CA THR A 135 -37.03 -0.52 -12.82
C THR A 135 -36.88 0.92 -13.34
N THR A 136 -37.16 1.93 -12.52
CA THR A 136 -37.00 3.35 -12.91
C THR A 136 -36.39 4.19 -11.79
N ARG A 137 -35.82 5.35 -12.15
CA ARG A 137 -35.39 6.35 -11.15
C ARG A 137 -36.53 6.82 -10.24
N LYS A 138 -37.79 6.76 -10.70
CA LYS A 138 -38.96 7.15 -9.89
C LYS A 138 -39.30 6.07 -8.86
N SER A 139 -39.24 4.79 -9.22
CA SER A 139 -39.54 3.71 -8.27
C SER A 139 -38.58 3.69 -7.08
N THR A 140 -37.29 4.00 -7.28
CA THR A 140 -36.31 4.18 -6.17
C THR A 140 -36.61 5.34 -5.19
N LYS A 141 -37.65 6.15 -5.45
CA LYS A 141 -38.13 7.22 -4.57
C LYS A 141 -39.43 6.86 -3.83
N GLN A 142 -40.12 5.79 -4.21
CA GLN A 142 -41.35 5.31 -3.56
C GLN A 142 -41.08 4.90 -2.09
N HIS A 143 -42.14 4.70 -1.31
CA HIS A 143 -42.06 4.10 0.02
C HIS A 143 -41.61 2.62 -0.07
N GLU A 144 -41.41 1.97 1.07
CA GLU A 144 -40.95 0.57 1.09
C GLU A 144 -42.11 -0.36 0.71
N PRO A 145 -41.90 -1.36 -0.16
CA PRO A 145 -42.98 -2.22 -0.64
C PRO A 145 -43.35 -3.25 0.46
N GLU A 146 -44.61 -3.68 0.48
CA GLU A 146 -45.10 -4.64 1.48
C GLU A 146 -44.59 -6.06 1.26
N MET A 147 -44.21 -6.41 0.02
CA MET A 147 -43.61 -7.70 -0.34
C MET A 147 -42.44 -7.53 -1.32
N LEU A 148 -41.55 -8.53 -1.34
CA LEU A 148 -40.49 -8.66 -2.34
C LEU A 148 -41.08 -9.24 -3.64
N GLU A 149 -40.65 -8.68 -4.78
CA GLU A 149 -41.05 -9.19 -6.09
C GLU A 149 -40.40 -10.55 -6.38
N SER A 150 -41.15 -11.48 -6.97
CA SER A 150 -40.67 -12.85 -7.26
C SER A 150 -39.58 -12.93 -8.35
N CYS A 151 -39.39 -11.84 -9.10
CA CYS A 151 -38.44 -11.76 -10.22
C CYS A 151 -36.98 -11.53 -9.81
N ILE A 152 -36.67 -11.41 -8.51
CA ILE A 152 -35.32 -11.11 -8.01
C ILE A 152 -34.85 -12.09 -6.91
N ASP A 153 -33.72 -12.75 -7.15
CA ASP A 153 -32.90 -13.41 -6.13
C ASP A 153 -31.86 -12.42 -5.57
N ILE A 154 -31.65 -12.45 -4.26
CA ILE A 154 -30.80 -11.51 -3.54
C ILE A 154 -29.95 -12.26 -2.54
N GLN A 155 -28.64 -12.22 -2.77
CA GLN A 155 -27.66 -12.78 -1.85
C GLN A 155 -26.93 -11.62 -1.18
N LYS A 156 -26.88 -11.63 0.14
CA LYS A 156 -26.22 -10.61 0.95
C LYS A 156 -25.19 -11.28 1.85
N TRP A 157 -23.98 -10.73 1.86
CA TRP A 157 -22.92 -11.13 2.78
C TRP A 157 -22.44 -9.94 3.59
N ASP A 158 -22.27 -10.16 4.90
CA ASP A 158 -21.56 -9.23 5.78
C ASP A 158 -20.04 -9.50 5.80
N THR A 159 -19.31 -8.66 6.54
CA THR A 159 -17.86 -8.77 6.76
C THR A 159 -17.43 -10.15 7.28
N PHE A 160 -18.17 -10.76 8.20
CA PHE A 160 -17.78 -12.04 8.79
C PHE A 160 -18.01 -13.18 7.81
N GLN A 161 -19.13 -13.18 7.09
CA GLN A 161 -19.46 -14.18 6.07
C GLN A 161 -18.48 -14.14 4.89
N LEU A 162 -18.07 -12.95 4.44
CA LEU A 162 -17.05 -12.81 3.38
C LEU A 162 -15.67 -13.33 3.81
N TRP A 163 -15.34 -13.26 5.10
CA TRP A 163 -14.05 -13.66 5.65
C TRP A 163 -14.00 -15.07 6.24
N ASP A 164 -15.14 -15.70 6.54
CA ASP A 164 -15.22 -17.07 7.10
C ASP A 164 -15.71 -18.14 6.10
N LEU A 165 -15.59 -17.88 4.79
CA LEU A 165 -15.89 -18.87 3.76
C LEU A 165 -15.09 -20.18 3.99
N PRO A 166 -15.71 -21.37 3.79
CA PRO A 166 -15.04 -22.66 3.93
C PRO A 166 -14.00 -22.88 2.81
N PRO A 167 -13.07 -23.85 2.96
CA PRO A 167 -12.20 -24.29 1.86
C PRO A 167 -13.02 -24.75 0.65
N LYS A 168 -12.50 -24.47 -0.55
CA LYS A 168 -13.14 -24.85 -1.82
C LYS A 168 -13.27 -26.36 -1.97
N TYR A 169 -12.27 -27.11 -1.49
CA TYR A 169 -12.25 -28.57 -1.52
C TYR A 169 -12.15 -29.11 -0.09
N SER A 170 -13.21 -29.72 0.44
CA SER A 170 -13.27 -30.18 1.84
C SER A 170 -12.34 -31.35 2.14
N GLU A 171 -12.01 -32.17 1.15
CA GLU A 171 -11.22 -33.39 1.32
C GLU A 171 -9.71 -33.15 1.19
N LYS A 172 -9.29 -31.98 0.68
CA LYS A 172 -7.88 -31.68 0.39
C LYS A 172 -7.20 -30.92 1.51
N PRO A 173 -5.88 -31.09 1.73
CA PRO A 173 -5.13 -30.29 2.69
C PRO A 173 -5.30 -28.79 2.46
N VAL A 174 -5.44 -28.03 3.54
CA VAL A 174 -5.76 -26.60 3.54
C VAL A 174 -4.49 -25.77 3.75
N HIS A 175 -4.28 -24.83 2.83
CA HIS A 175 -3.27 -23.79 2.96
C HIS A 175 -3.86 -22.54 3.62
N LEU A 176 -3.58 -22.37 4.91
CA LEU A 176 -4.05 -21.23 5.69
C LEU A 176 -3.23 -19.96 5.38
N VAL A 177 -3.90 -18.90 4.92
CA VAL A 177 -3.27 -17.60 4.66
C VAL A 177 -3.76 -16.56 5.66
N ILE A 178 -2.83 -16.00 6.44
CA ILE A 178 -3.10 -15.02 7.48
C ILE A 178 -2.77 -13.61 6.98
N MET A 179 -3.79 -12.76 6.88
CA MET A 179 -3.66 -11.36 6.50
C MET A 179 -3.54 -10.45 7.73
N THR A 180 -2.77 -9.36 7.63
CA THR A 180 -2.64 -8.36 8.70
C THR A 180 -2.45 -6.95 8.14
N HIS A 181 -3.32 -6.04 8.57
CA HIS A 181 -3.43 -4.66 8.08
C HIS A 181 -2.38 -3.70 8.68
N GLY A 182 -2.24 -2.53 8.04
CA GLY A 182 -1.39 -1.43 8.48
C GLY A 182 -1.98 -0.54 9.58
N ILE A 183 -1.29 0.57 9.88
CA ILE A 183 -1.83 1.63 10.73
C ILE A 183 -2.96 2.38 10.01
N PHE A 184 -3.95 2.86 10.77
CA PHE A 184 -5.21 3.44 10.25
C PHE A 184 -5.82 2.62 9.10
N SER A 185 -5.88 1.30 9.27
CA SER A 185 -6.44 0.34 8.32
C SER A 185 -7.18 -0.75 9.09
N ASN A 186 -7.81 -1.68 8.39
CA ASN A 186 -8.62 -2.75 8.93
C ASN A 186 -8.46 -4.04 8.08
N ILE A 187 -8.93 -5.19 8.57
CA ILE A 187 -8.99 -6.41 7.74
C ILE A 187 -10.17 -6.35 6.75
N GLY A 188 -11.37 -6.09 7.29
CA GLY A 188 -12.65 -6.42 6.66
C GLY A 188 -12.87 -5.83 5.27
N CYS A 189 -12.62 -4.53 5.10
CA CYS A 189 -12.81 -3.82 3.84
C CYS A 189 -11.49 -3.43 3.16
N ASP A 190 -10.46 -3.00 3.91
CA ASP A 190 -9.19 -2.53 3.31
C ASP A 190 -8.35 -3.66 2.71
N MET A 191 -8.43 -4.88 3.25
CA MET A 191 -7.68 -6.04 2.73
C MET A 191 -8.52 -6.95 1.82
N LEU A 192 -9.81 -6.63 1.62
CA LEU A 192 -10.77 -7.49 0.91
C LEU A 192 -10.35 -7.75 -0.54
N TYR A 193 -9.93 -6.70 -1.26
CA TYR A 193 -9.47 -6.85 -2.65
C TYR A 193 -8.29 -7.84 -2.72
N MET A 194 -7.29 -7.69 -1.85
CA MET A 194 -6.13 -8.59 -1.81
C MET A 194 -6.52 -10.04 -1.44
N LYS A 195 -7.46 -10.25 -0.51
CA LYS A 195 -8.04 -11.58 -0.24
C LYS A 195 -8.63 -12.19 -1.52
N GLU A 196 -9.48 -11.44 -2.21
CA GLU A 196 -10.16 -11.89 -3.43
C GLU A 196 -9.17 -12.18 -4.57
N ARG A 197 -8.07 -11.42 -4.66
CA ARG A 197 -7.02 -11.70 -5.66
C ARG A 197 -6.25 -12.98 -5.36
N ILE A 198 -5.96 -13.28 -4.09
CA ILE A 198 -5.37 -14.55 -3.67
C ILE A 198 -6.32 -15.71 -3.99
N GLU A 199 -7.61 -15.58 -3.65
CA GLU A 199 -8.64 -16.58 -3.93
C GLU A 199 -8.91 -16.75 -5.44
N LYS A 200 -8.82 -15.68 -6.25
CA LYS A 200 -8.92 -15.75 -7.73
C LYS A 200 -7.71 -16.47 -8.34
N ALA A 201 -6.49 -16.22 -7.83
CA ALA A 201 -5.27 -16.84 -8.35
C ALA A 201 -5.29 -18.37 -8.21
N THR A 202 -5.88 -18.90 -7.14
CA THR A 202 -5.97 -20.35 -6.90
C THR A 202 -7.06 -21.05 -7.73
N LEU A 203 -8.01 -20.32 -8.31
CA LEU A 203 -9.03 -20.91 -9.21
C LEU A 203 -8.42 -21.48 -10.50
N ASN A 204 -7.31 -20.89 -10.95
CA ASN A 204 -6.59 -21.27 -12.16
C ASN A 204 -5.45 -22.27 -11.88
N SER A 205 -5.29 -22.70 -10.62
CA SER A 205 -4.21 -23.58 -10.20
C SER A 205 -4.67 -25.03 -10.10
N ASP A 206 -3.76 -25.97 -10.35
CA ASP A 206 -4.07 -27.41 -10.27
C ASP A 206 -4.66 -27.76 -8.91
N ALA A 207 -5.68 -28.61 -8.92
CA ALA A 207 -6.58 -28.76 -7.77
C ALA A 207 -5.91 -29.36 -6.52
N ASP A 208 -4.67 -29.85 -6.60
CA ASP A 208 -3.94 -30.50 -5.50
C ASP A 208 -3.04 -29.54 -4.69
N GLU A 209 -2.64 -28.40 -5.26
CA GLU A 209 -1.82 -27.41 -4.53
C GLU A 209 -2.62 -26.20 -4.01
N SER A 210 -3.86 -26.01 -4.47
CA SER A 210 -4.55 -24.71 -4.52
C SER A 210 -5.70 -24.50 -3.52
N ASN A 211 -5.85 -25.37 -2.52
CA ASN A 211 -6.94 -25.26 -1.52
C ASN A 211 -6.63 -24.23 -0.41
N VAL A 212 -6.56 -22.96 -0.80
CA VAL A 212 -6.27 -21.83 0.09
C VAL A 212 -7.50 -21.40 0.90
N VAL A 213 -7.27 -21.10 2.18
CA VAL A 213 -8.25 -20.48 3.08
C VAL A 213 -7.66 -19.19 3.64
N VAL A 214 -8.21 -18.05 3.24
CA VAL A 214 -7.75 -16.72 3.69
C VAL A 214 -8.50 -16.29 4.96
N ARG A 215 -7.75 -15.83 5.96
CA ARG A 215 -8.26 -15.37 7.27
C ARG A 215 -7.48 -14.13 7.75
N GLY A 216 -8.07 -13.34 8.65
CA GLY A 216 -7.47 -12.09 9.10
C GLY A 216 -7.95 -11.64 10.49
N CYS A 217 -7.02 -11.17 11.31
CA CYS A 217 -7.27 -10.82 12.71
C CYS A 217 -7.98 -9.46 12.84
N MET A 218 -9.33 -9.45 12.71
CA MET A 218 -10.18 -8.26 12.88
C MET A 218 -10.06 -7.64 14.28
N ASP A 219 -9.66 -8.46 15.26
CA ASP A 219 -9.41 -8.13 16.66
C ASP A 219 -8.54 -6.87 16.90
N ASN A 220 -7.64 -6.57 15.96
CA ASN A 220 -6.69 -5.44 16.00
C ASN A 220 -7.22 -4.13 15.37
N MET A 221 -8.40 -4.14 14.74
CA MET A 221 -9.05 -2.93 14.22
C MET A 221 -9.21 -1.87 15.32
N GLY A 222 -8.89 -0.61 15.00
CA GLY A 222 -8.94 0.53 15.92
C GLY A 222 -7.91 0.49 17.06
N LYS A 223 -6.99 -0.49 17.09
CA LYS A 223 -6.04 -0.71 18.20
C LYS A 223 -4.57 -0.56 17.79
N SER A 224 -4.32 -0.10 16.56
CA SER A 224 -2.98 0.00 15.95
C SER A 224 -1.98 0.89 16.70
N ALA A 225 -2.39 1.70 17.67
CA ALA A 225 -1.52 2.50 18.55
C ALA A 225 -0.91 1.72 19.76
N HIS A 226 -1.36 0.49 20.03
CA HIS A 226 -0.96 -0.28 21.23
C HIS A 226 0.42 -0.96 21.16
N GLY A 227 1.18 -0.76 20.08
CA GLY A 227 2.52 -1.33 19.89
C GLY A 227 2.53 -2.69 19.19
N ILE A 228 3.64 -2.97 18.50
CA ILE A 228 3.85 -4.16 17.67
C ILE A 228 3.72 -5.43 18.52
N ARG A 229 4.21 -5.42 19.77
CA ARG A 229 4.05 -6.53 20.72
C ARG A 229 2.58 -6.88 20.94
N TYR A 230 1.77 -5.89 21.30
CA TYR A 230 0.36 -6.09 21.65
C TYR A 230 -0.40 -6.68 20.47
N LEU A 231 -0.21 -6.08 19.28
CA LEU A 231 -0.86 -6.51 18.05
C LEU A 231 -0.41 -7.92 17.65
N GLY A 232 0.89 -8.20 17.71
CA GLY A 232 1.48 -9.47 17.31
C GLY A 232 1.07 -10.65 18.21
N VAL A 233 1.02 -10.45 19.53
CA VAL A 233 0.51 -11.48 20.47
C VAL A 233 -0.96 -11.81 20.17
N ARG A 234 -1.78 -10.82 19.78
CA ARG A 234 -3.19 -11.06 19.39
C ARG A 234 -3.31 -11.79 18.06
N VAL A 235 -2.52 -11.42 17.04
CA VAL A 235 -2.43 -12.19 15.79
C VAL A 235 -1.98 -13.62 16.08
N GLY A 236 -0.94 -13.83 16.90
CA GLY A 236 -0.45 -15.17 17.24
C GLY A 236 -1.51 -16.06 17.91
N LYS A 237 -2.28 -15.51 18.87
CA LYS A 237 -3.44 -16.20 19.47
C LYS A 237 -4.55 -16.48 18.45
N TYR A 238 -4.83 -15.54 17.56
CA TYR A 238 -5.82 -15.71 16.49
C TYR A 238 -5.44 -16.83 15.51
N VAL A 239 -4.17 -16.91 15.09
CA VAL A 239 -3.67 -17.99 14.22
C VAL A 239 -3.86 -19.36 14.87
N LEU A 240 -3.49 -19.50 16.15
CA LEU A 240 -3.66 -20.75 16.89
C LEU A 240 -5.15 -21.15 17.00
N LYS A 241 -6.03 -20.19 17.33
CA LYS A 241 -7.48 -20.40 17.37
C LYS A 241 -8.03 -20.88 16.02
N VAL A 242 -7.72 -20.18 14.93
CA VAL A 242 -8.19 -20.50 13.57
C VAL A 242 -7.66 -21.85 13.11
N TYR A 243 -6.40 -22.16 13.39
CA TYR A 243 -5.83 -23.48 13.12
C TYR A 243 -6.58 -24.59 13.87
N GLU A 244 -6.85 -24.42 15.17
CA GLU A 244 -7.62 -25.40 15.96
C GLU A 244 -9.08 -25.53 15.49
N GLU A 245 -9.70 -24.45 15.01
CA GLU A 245 -11.07 -24.46 14.46
C GLU A 245 -11.16 -25.14 13.08
N LEU A 246 -10.19 -24.92 12.20
CA LEU A 246 -10.11 -25.59 10.90
C LEU A 246 -9.70 -27.05 11.05
N SER A 247 -8.75 -27.37 11.93
CA SER A 247 -8.23 -28.74 12.16
C SER A 247 -9.28 -29.72 12.70
N ARG A 248 -10.43 -29.24 13.19
CA ARG A 248 -11.58 -30.10 13.56
C ARG A 248 -12.35 -30.66 12.36
N ARG A 249 -12.20 -30.06 11.17
CA ARG A 249 -12.97 -30.39 9.96
C ARG A 249 -12.11 -30.67 8.73
N TYR A 250 -10.88 -30.15 8.70
CA TYR A 250 -9.98 -30.19 7.54
C TYR A 250 -8.54 -30.44 7.99
N THR A 251 -7.73 -31.07 7.15
CA THR A 251 -6.28 -31.17 7.39
C THR A 251 -5.61 -29.85 7.04
N VAL A 252 -5.00 -29.14 7.99
CA VAL A 252 -4.27 -27.88 7.72
C VAL A 252 -2.76 -28.17 7.75
N ASP A 253 -2.12 -28.22 6.58
CA ASP A 253 -0.71 -28.63 6.43
C ASP A 253 0.24 -27.48 6.07
N LYS A 254 -0.28 -26.37 5.52
CA LYS A 254 0.51 -25.22 5.05
C LYS A 254 0.03 -23.92 5.69
N ILE A 255 0.96 -23.01 6.00
CA ILE A 255 0.64 -21.64 6.45
C ILE A 255 1.39 -20.57 5.65
N SER A 256 0.78 -19.41 5.49
CA SER A 256 1.41 -18.20 4.96
C SER A 256 0.94 -16.94 5.65
N PHE A 257 1.79 -15.92 5.63
CA PHE A 257 1.57 -14.63 6.27
C PHE A 257 1.71 -13.53 5.23
N VAL A 258 0.70 -12.66 5.12
CA VAL A 258 0.67 -11.51 4.22
C VAL A 258 0.39 -10.25 5.05
N GLY A 259 1.37 -9.34 5.14
CA GLY A 259 1.32 -8.16 6.01
C GLY A 259 1.46 -6.86 5.23
N HIS A 260 0.57 -5.90 5.47
CA HIS A 260 0.69 -4.53 4.96
C HIS A 260 1.25 -3.60 6.02
N SER A 261 2.25 -2.79 5.69
CA SER A 261 2.73 -1.70 6.56
C SER A 261 3.11 -2.24 7.96
N LEU A 262 2.51 -1.73 9.03
CA LEU A 262 2.64 -2.24 10.40
C LEU A 262 2.38 -3.75 10.54
N GLY A 263 1.62 -4.35 9.62
CA GLY A 263 1.30 -5.77 9.55
C GLY A 263 2.50 -6.69 9.42
N GLY A 264 3.54 -6.34 8.65
CA GLY A 264 4.75 -7.17 8.51
C GLY A 264 5.52 -7.37 9.83
N PRO A 265 5.89 -6.28 10.54
CA PRO A 265 6.44 -6.36 11.90
C PRO A 265 5.50 -7.06 12.89
N THR A 266 4.19 -6.81 12.79
CA THR A 266 3.16 -7.45 13.63
C THR A 266 3.11 -8.98 13.42
N GLN A 267 3.18 -9.45 12.18
CA GLN A 267 3.24 -10.88 11.87
C GLN A 267 4.54 -11.53 12.30
N THR A 268 5.67 -10.81 12.23
CA THR A 268 6.93 -11.31 12.79
C THR A 268 6.81 -11.53 14.29
N MET A 269 6.19 -10.59 15.00
CA MET A 269 5.89 -10.73 16.43
C MET A 269 4.88 -11.86 16.71
N ALA A 270 3.93 -12.11 15.81
CA ALA A 270 3.02 -13.25 15.92
C ALA A 270 3.75 -14.59 15.78
N ILE A 271 4.66 -14.70 14.79
CA ILE A 271 5.53 -15.87 14.60
C ILE A 271 6.42 -16.07 15.82
N HIS A 272 7.01 -14.99 16.36
CA HIS A 272 7.79 -15.00 17.61
C HIS A 272 6.97 -15.56 18.80
N TYR A 273 5.74 -15.10 18.96
CA TYR A 273 4.82 -15.57 20.01
C TYR A 273 4.47 -17.05 19.86
N ILE A 274 4.08 -17.48 18.65
CA ILE A 274 3.73 -18.88 18.37
C ILE A 274 4.94 -19.79 18.61
N ALA A 275 6.13 -19.41 18.15
CA ALA A 275 7.35 -20.19 18.32
C ALA A 275 7.79 -20.34 19.79
N LEU A 276 7.42 -19.40 20.67
CA LEU A 276 7.64 -19.51 22.11
C LEU A 276 6.58 -20.34 22.83
N GLU A 277 5.29 -20.16 22.51
CA GLU A 277 4.20 -20.71 23.33
C GLU A 277 3.63 -22.03 22.78
N ARG A 278 3.84 -22.34 21.49
CA ARG A 278 3.38 -23.56 20.79
C ARG A 278 4.42 -24.01 19.72
N PRO A 279 5.66 -24.38 20.09
CA PRO A 279 6.75 -24.67 19.15
C PRO A 279 6.48 -25.86 18.22
N GLU A 280 5.56 -26.76 18.57
CA GLU A 280 5.12 -27.87 17.73
C GLU A 280 4.25 -27.43 16.53
N PHE A 281 3.64 -26.25 16.60
CA PHE A 281 2.81 -25.71 15.51
C PHE A 281 3.57 -25.66 14.18
N PHE A 282 4.78 -25.08 14.16
CA PHE A 282 5.62 -24.98 12.97
C PHE A 282 6.36 -26.28 12.59
N LYS A 283 6.14 -27.37 13.34
CA LYS A 283 6.55 -28.73 12.95
C LYS A 283 5.43 -29.45 12.20
N ASN A 284 4.19 -29.19 12.60
CA ASN A 284 2.99 -29.80 12.01
C ASN A 284 2.51 -29.05 10.76
N VAL A 285 2.71 -27.73 10.71
CA VAL A 285 2.25 -26.85 9.62
C VAL A 285 3.46 -26.22 8.92
N LYS A 286 3.64 -26.55 7.63
CA LYS A 286 4.76 -26.08 6.79
C LYS A 286 4.62 -24.58 6.49
N PRO A 287 5.61 -23.73 6.84
CA PRO A 287 5.62 -22.33 6.44
C PRO A 287 5.96 -22.18 4.95
N ILE A 288 5.06 -21.59 4.15
CA ILE A 288 5.24 -21.41 2.70
C ILE A 288 5.70 -19.97 2.40
N ASN A 289 4.79 -19.00 2.41
CA ASN A 289 5.05 -17.60 2.07
C ASN A 289 5.07 -16.70 3.31
N PHE A 290 6.12 -15.89 3.47
CA PHE A 290 6.13 -14.68 4.31
C PHE A 290 6.23 -13.46 3.40
N ILE A 291 5.13 -12.72 3.26
CA ILE A 291 5.00 -11.61 2.30
C ILE A 291 4.72 -10.33 3.08
N ALA A 292 5.48 -9.28 2.79
CA ALA A 292 5.30 -7.97 3.43
C ALA A 292 5.27 -6.86 2.37
N LEU A 293 4.22 -6.04 2.39
CA LEU A 293 4.00 -4.93 1.45
C LEU A 293 4.17 -3.60 2.20
N ALA A 294 5.05 -2.73 1.70
CA ALA A 294 5.38 -1.41 2.27
C ALA A 294 5.61 -1.44 3.79
N SER A 295 6.35 -2.43 4.31
CA SER A 295 6.51 -2.69 5.75
C SER A 295 7.77 -2.05 6.36
N PRO A 296 7.68 -1.26 7.45
CA PRO A 296 8.81 -0.49 8.01
C PRO A 296 9.73 -1.33 8.90
N PHE A 297 10.38 -2.36 8.36
CA PHE A 297 11.21 -3.30 9.14
C PHE A 297 12.44 -2.68 9.82
N LEU A 298 12.86 -1.48 9.43
CA LEU A 298 13.95 -0.71 10.04
C LEU A 298 13.45 0.49 10.86
N GLY A 299 12.13 0.61 11.08
CA GLY A 299 11.50 1.82 11.59
C GLY A 299 11.51 2.98 10.58
N VAL A 300 11.14 4.18 11.04
CA VAL A 300 11.00 5.43 10.25
C VAL A 300 11.63 6.64 10.98
N ALA A 301 12.62 6.39 11.84
CA ALA A 301 13.06 7.32 12.87
C ALA A 301 13.61 8.67 12.37
N ASN A 302 14.04 8.77 11.11
CA ASN A 302 14.79 9.91 10.58
C ASN A 302 14.10 10.66 9.42
N ASP A 303 12.87 10.27 9.06
CA ASP A 303 12.19 10.69 7.81
C ASP A 303 11.20 11.85 7.94
N MET A 304 11.01 12.36 9.15
CA MET A 304 9.90 13.25 9.48
C MET A 304 10.42 14.66 9.81
N PRO A 305 10.24 15.67 8.92
CA PRO A 305 10.45 17.06 9.26
C PRO A 305 9.50 17.48 10.39
N LEU A 306 10.06 18.10 11.44
CA LEU A 306 9.42 18.38 12.73
C LEU A 306 8.15 19.26 12.68
N PHE A 307 7.87 19.87 11.53
CA PHE A 307 6.91 20.98 11.39
C PHE A 307 5.56 20.61 10.76
N VAL A 308 5.43 19.41 10.17
CA VAL A 308 4.11 18.89 9.70
C VAL A 308 3.48 17.92 10.73
N SER A 309 4.20 17.64 11.82
CA SER A 309 3.78 16.75 12.91
C SER A 309 3.00 17.40 14.05
N LEU A 310 2.53 18.65 13.92
CA LEU A 310 2.03 19.48 15.04
C LEU A 310 0.76 18.97 15.77
N GLY A 311 0.22 17.80 15.41
CA GLY A 311 -0.88 17.14 16.13
C GLY A 311 -0.80 15.61 16.31
N LEU A 312 0.20 14.91 15.76
CA LEU A 312 0.11 13.44 15.57
C LEU A 312 1.27 12.59 16.10
N THR A 313 2.53 13.03 16.01
CA THR A 313 3.60 12.05 15.72
C THR A 313 4.24 11.30 16.89
N ILE A 314 4.06 11.70 18.16
CA ILE A 314 4.64 10.98 19.32
C ILE A 314 3.64 10.68 20.45
N GLY A 315 2.69 11.58 20.72
CA GLY A 315 1.61 11.32 21.69
C GLY A 315 0.48 10.46 21.11
N THR A 316 0.05 10.78 19.89
CA THR A 316 -1.18 10.24 19.28
C THR A 316 -1.03 8.82 18.72
N PHE A 317 0.19 8.40 18.36
CA PHE A 317 0.50 7.03 17.90
C PHE A 317 0.83 6.03 19.01
N GLY A 318 0.75 6.43 20.28
CA GLY A 318 0.94 5.55 21.44
C GLY A 318 2.28 4.79 21.45
N LEU A 319 2.22 3.49 21.77
CA LEU A 319 3.40 2.64 21.83
C LEU A 319 3.96 2.32 20.43
N THR A 320 3.10 2.24 19.42
CA THR A 320 3.52 1.95 18.02
C THR A 320 4.44 3.04 17.46
N GLY A 321 4.14 4.32 17.75
CA GLY A 321 5.04 5.42 17.37
C GLY A 321 6.43 5.32 18.03
N ARG A 322 6.52 4.76 19.24
CA ARG A 322 7.79 4.51 19.94
C ARG A 322 8.56 3.35 19.33
N ASP A 323 7.86 2.25 19.05
CA ASP A 323 8.43 1.07 18.39
C ASP A 323 9.07 1.44 17.03
N LEU A 324 8.34 2.20 16.21
CA LEU A 324 8.76 2.62 14.87
C LEU A 324 9.83 3.72 14.86
N THR A 325 9.96 4.50 15.95
CA THR A 325 11.05 5.48 16.13
C THR A 325 12.29 4.87 16.82
N LEU A 326 12.38 3.54 16.88
CA LEU A 326 13.49 2.79 17.48
C LEU A 326 13.78 3.16 18.95
N LYS A 327 12.76 3.64 19.66
CA LYS A 327 12.87 3.97 21.09
C LYS A 327 12.56 2.73 21.93
N HIS A 328 13.07 2.72 23.17
CA HIS A 328 12.70 1.69 24.12
C HIS A 328 11.21 1.78 24.47
N THR A 329 10.50 0.66 24.35
CA THR A 329 9.07 0.56 24.68
C THR A 329 8.92 0.04 26.10
N PRO A 330 8.27 0.78 27.02
CA PRO A 330 8.05 0.32 28.39
C PRO A 330 7.14 -0.91 28.37
N LEU A 331 7.73 -2.08 28.56
CA LEU A 331 7.04 -3.37 28.50
C LEU A 331 6.15 -3.56 29.73
N THR A 332 4.85 -3.31 29.58
CA THR A 332 3.82 -3.59 30.60
C THR A 332 3.67 -5.08 30.93
N SER A 333 4.25 -5.96 30.10
CA SER A 333 4.35 -7.41 30.34
C SER A 333 5.47 -7.99 29.47
N THR A 334 6.16 -9.00 29.98
CA THR A 334 7.20 -9.77 29.25
C THR A 334 6.65 -10.99 28.51
N LYS A 335 5.36 -11.35 28.69
CA LYS A 335 4.77 -12.54 28.08
C LYS A 335 4.93 -12.51 26.55
N GLY A 336 5.35 -13.63 25.95
CA GLY A 336 5.59 -13.73 24.52
C GLY A 336 6.81 -12.97 23.98
N LEU A 337 7.70 -12.43 24.84
CA LEU A 337 8.99 -11.86 24.44
C LEU A 337 10.14 -12.54 25.17
N ALA A 338 10.95 -13.27 24.42
CA ALA A 338 12.24 -13.77 24.87
C ALA A 338 13.20 -13.77 23.67
N ALA A 339 14.38 -13.20 23.85
CA ALA A 339 15.48 -13.35 22.91
C ALA A 339 16.47 -14.37 23.49
N THR A 340 16.62 -15.50 22.83
CA THR A 340 17.65 -16.50 23.13
C THR A 340 18.93 -16.19 22.35
N ASN A 341 20.07 -16.25 23.04
CA ASN A 341 21.37 -16.32 22.35
C ASN A 341 21.57 -17.71 21.75
N SER A 342 22.61 -17.86 20.90
CA SER A 342 23.15 -19.14 20.44
C SER A 342 23.46 -20.10 21.60
N ASP A 343 23.82 -19.54 22.76
CA ASP A 343 24.24 -20.26 23.96
C ASP A 343 23.09 -20.45 24.98
N GLY A 344 21.83 -20.25 24.54
CA GLY A 344 20.62 -20.49 25.35
C GLY A 344 20.29 -19.42 26.40
N GLU A 345 21.22 -18.53 26.76
CA GLU A 345 20.96 -17.47 27.73
C GLU A 345 19.92 -16.44 27.27
N LYS A 346 19.10 -15.97 28.22
CA LYS A 346 18.06 -14.95 28.01
C LYS A 346 18.68 -13.55 27.99
N ARG A 347 18.65 -12.87 26.85
CA ARG A 347 19.21 -11.53 26.69
C ARG A 347 18.32 -10.47 27.36
N SER A 348 18.94 -9.41 27.91
CA SER A 348 18.22 -8.28 28.53
C SER A 348 17.25 -7.61 27.55
N LEU A 349 15.97 -7.51 27.94
CA LEU A 349 14.87 -6.98 27.12
C LEU A 349 14.89 -5.45 26.91
N ARG A 350 16.00 -4.76 27.23
CA ARG A 350 16.16 -3.29 27.10
C ARG A 350 16.42 -2.79 25.66
N ARG A 351 16.05 -3.57 24.64
CA ARG A 351 16.27 -3.24 23.21
C ARG A 351 14.97 -2.80 22.53
N PRO A 352 15.00 -1.91 21.53
CA PRO A 352 13.81 -1.59 20.72
C PRO A 352 13.24 -2.85 20.06
N ILE A 353 11.91 -2.95 19.95
CA ILE A 353 11.28 -4.19 19.47
C ILE A 353 11.72 -4.59 18.05
N MET A 354 11.96 -3.61 17.18
CA MET A 354 12.45 -3.81 15.81
C MET A 354 13.80 -4.55 15.75
N GLU A 355 14.60 -4.45 16.82
CA GLU A 355 15.89 -5.13 16.98
C GLU A 355 15.73 -6.58 17.50
N ILE A 356 14.57 -6.91 18.07
CA ILE A 356 14.21 -8.25 18.58
C ILE A 356 13.55 -9.11 17.49
N LEU A 357 12.71 -8.50 16.63
CA LEU A 357 12.00 -9.18 15.55
C LEU A 357 12.88 -10.09 14.64
N PRO A 358 14.09 -9.68 14.20
CA PRO A 358 14.97 -10.52 13.36
C PRO A 358 15.82 -11.54 14.15
N LEU A 359 15.48 -11.84 15.42
CA LEU A 359 16.23 -12.75 16.28
C LEU A 359 15.43 -14.01 16.61
N SER A 360 16.11 -15.02 17.17
CA SER A 360 15.49 -16.26 17.60
C SER A 360 14.52 -16.04 18.79
N PRO A 361 13.40 -16.79 18.86
CA PRO A 361 13.04 -17.92 17.99
C PRO A 361 12.41 -17.56 16.64
N ALA A 362 11.93 -16.32 16.44
CA ALA A 362 11.27 -15.94 15.18
C ALA A 362 12.16 -16.15 13.95
N GLN A 363 13.46 -15.83 14.07
CA GLN A 363 14.46 -16.05 13.03
C GLN A 363 14.54 -17.50 12.55
N GLU A 364 14.39 -18.49 13.43
CA GLU A 364 14.46 -19.91 13.04
C GLU A 364 13.23 -20.33 12.23
N VAL A 365 12.04 -19.87 12.62
CA VAL A 365 10.83 -20.12 11.81
C VAL A 365 10.90 -19.36 10.48
N LEU A 366 11.41 -18.12 10.47
CA LEU A 366 11.57 -17.32 9.25
C LEU A 366 12.50 -17.98 8.22
N LYS A 367 13.57 -18.68 8.65
CA LYS A 367 14.41 -19.50 7.75
C LYS A 367 13.61 -20.63 7.08
N ASN A 368 12.67 -21.24 7.81
CA ASN A 368 11.88 -22.38 7.35
C ASN A 368 10.76 -22.00 6.36
N PHE A 369 10.45 -20.72 6.16
CA PHE A 369 9.59 -20.31 5.05
C PHE A 369 10.27 -20.59 3.71
N GLN A 370 9.54 -21.27 2.82
CA GLN A 370 10.00 -21.52 1.45
C GLN A 370 10.26 -20.21 0.69
N TYR A 371 9.39 -19.21 0.86
CA TYR A 371 9.48 -17.91 0.21
C TYR A 371 9.36 -16.76 1.21
N ARG A 372 10.24 -15.76 1.08
CA ARG A 372 10.23 -14.50 1.83
C ARG A 372 10.28 -13.34 0.84
N THR A 373 9.19 -12.58 0.74
CA THR A 373 9.04 -11.55 -0.31
C THR A 373 8.68 -10.20 0.28
N LEU A 374 9.38 -9.15 -0.17
CA LEU A 374 9.10 -7.76 0.15
C LEU A 374 8.58 -7.04 -1.08
N TYR A 375 7.43 -6.39 -0.97
CA TYR A 375 6.92 -5.45 -1.98
C TYR A 375 7.12 -4.03 -1.47
N ALA A 376 7.72 -3.17 -2.28
CA ALA A 376 7.96 -1.77 -1.93
C ALA A 376 7.69 -0.84 -3.12
N SER A 377 7.13 0.34 -2.87
CA SER A 377 7.05 1.37 -3.91
C SER A 377 8.41 2.05 -4.07
N VAL A 378 8.85 2.28 -5.31
CA VAL A 378 10.07 3.05 -5.60
C VAL A 378 9.87 4.54 -5.35
N LEU A 379 8.67 5.04 -5.66
CA LEU A 379 8.29 6.44 -5.61
C LEU A 379 7.02 6.62 -4.76
N HIS A 380 6.77 7.86 -4.35
CA HIS A 380 5.51 8.34 -3.77
C HIS A 380 4.99 7.66 -2.48
N ASP A 381 5.72 6.71 -1.88
CA ASP A 381 5.48 6.30 -0.49
C ASP A 381 6.34 7.14 0.47
N GLY A 382 5.70 8.10 1.13
CA GLY A 382 6.29 8.89 2.22
C GLY A 382 5.74 8.53 3.60
N ILE A 383 5.11 7.36 3.75
CA ILE A 383 4.76 6.77 5.06
C ILE A 383 5.81 5.71 5.42
N VAL A 384 6.20 4.88 4.46
CA VAL A 384 7.23 3.86 4.61
C VAL A 384 8.23 3.96 3.45
N PRO A 385 9.34 4.71 3.64
CA PRO A 385 10.36 4.89 2.61
C PRO A 385 10.95 3.57 2.10
N LEU A 386 11.33 3.56 0.81
CA LEU A 386 11.91 2.40 0.12
C LEU A 386 13.00 1.69 0.93
N ARG A 387 13.87 2.42 1.63
CA ARG A 387 14.97 1.82 2.41
C ARG A 387 14.53 0.97 3.60
N THR A 388 13.39 1.25 4.21
CA THR A 388 12.87 0.44 5.32
C THR A 388 11.98 -0.70 4.78
N ALA A 389 11.21 -0.44 3.71
CA ALA A 389 10.40 -1.45 3.01
C ALA A 389 11.24 -2.55 2.32
N ALA A 390 12.42 -2.21 1.79
CA ALA A 390 13.30 -3.13 1.07
C ALA A 390 14.52 -3.63 1.87
N LEU A 391 14.54 -3.46 3.20
CA LEU A 391 15.66 -3.84 4.08
C LEU A 391 17.05 -3.28 3.65
N LEU A 392 17.11 -1.98 3.39
CA LEU A 392 18.30 -1.13 3.15
C LEU A 392 19.17 -1.40 1.91
N TYR A 393 19.38 -2.64 1.51
CA TYR A 393 20.32 -3.00 0.43
C TYR A 393 19.59 -3.43 -0.84
N LEU A 394 19.97 -2.85 -1.98
CA LEU A 394 19.39 -3.12 -3.31
C LEU A 394 20.48 -3.13 -4.39
N ASP A 395 20.25 -3.85 -5.49
CA ASP A 395 21.03 -3.71 -6.71
C ASP A 395 20.64 -2.42 -7.42
N TRP A 396 21.38 -1.38 -7.06
CA TRP A 396 21.12 -0.03 -7.52
C TRP A 396 21.64 0.24 -8.93
N ARG A 397 22.62 -0.53 -9.41
CA ARG A 397 23.18 -0.40 -10.76
C ARG A 397 22.16 -0.82 -11.81
N SER A 398 21.47 -1.94 -11.57
CA SER A 398 20.39 -2.42 -12.44
C SER A 398 19.20 -1.45 -12.45
N LEU A 399 18.79 -0.93 -11.28
CA LEU A 399 17.71 0.07 -11.18
C LEU A 399 18.01 1.36 -11.96
N ALA A 400 19.24 1.88 -11.86
CA ALA A 400 19.64 3.08 -12.59
C ALA A 400 19.58 2.87 -14.12
N LYS A 401 20.00 1.69 -14.61
CA LYS A 401 19.94 1.33 -16.03
C LYS A 401 18.50 1.23 -16.56
N VAL A 402 17.60 0.58 -15.81
CA VAL A 402 16.16 0.52 -16.14
C VAL A 402 15.53 1.93 -16.16
N GLY A 403 15.87 2.77 -15.19
CA GLY A 403 15.40 4.16 -15.12
C GLY A 403 15.95 5.10 -16.20
N GLN A 404 17.02 4.71 -16.91
CA GLN A 404 17.51 5.40 -18.11
C GLN A 404 16.76 4.92 -19.36
N LEU A 405 16.59 3.60 -19.52
CA LEU A 405 15.85 3.01 -20.64
C LEU A 405 14.39 3.51 -20.72
N ARG A 406 13.68 3.59 -19.58
CA ARG A 406 12.32 4.16 -19.52
C ARG A 406 12.25 5.62 -20.00
N ARG A 407 13.25 6.43 -19.64
CA ARG A 407 13.33 7.85 -20.06
C ARG A 407 13.70 8.01 -21.53
N GLN A 408 14.38 7.03 -22.14
CA GLN A 408 14.60 6.99 -23.59
C GLN A 408 13.31 6.59 -24.33
N GLN A 409 12.60 5.56 -23.85
CA GLN A 409 11.32 5.15 -24.43
C GLN A 409 10.26 6.26 -24.38
N GLN A 410 10.06 6.91 -23.23
CA GLN A 410 9.11 8.03 -23.10
C GLN A 410 9.44 9.22 -24.02
N LYS A 411 10.72 9.50 -24.26
CA LYS A 411 11.13 10.51 -25.24
C LYS A 411 10.83 10.10 -26.68
N GLN A 412 10.98 8.82 -27.01
CA GLN A 412 10.61 8.30 -28.33
C GLN A 412 9.08 8.31 -28.55
N THR A 413 8.28 8.02 -27.52
CA THR A 413 6.80 8.10 -27.65
C THR A 413 6.33 9.54 -27.89
N ASN A 414 6.85 10.50 -27.11
CA ASN A 414 6.48 11.92 -27.28
C ASN A 414 6.89 12.48 -28.65
N ASN A 415 8.10 12.18 -29.15
CA ASN A 415 8.53 12.64 -30.47
C ASN A 415 7.63 12.11 -31.60
N ASN A 416 7.08 10.91 -31.47
CA ASN A 416 6.19 10.32 -32.47
C ASN A 416 4.74 10.84 -32.40
N THR A 417 4.43 11.82 -31.53
CA THR A 417 3.08 12.37 -31.36
C THR A 417 2.96 13.82 -31.88
N GLU A 418 4.05 14.42 -32.39
CA GLU A 418 4.07 15.81 -32.92
C GLU A 418 4.19 15.90 -34.46
N GLU A 419 4.36 14.80 -35.19
CA GLU A 419 4.30 14.78 -36.67
C GLU A 419 2.86 14.56 -37.16
N GLY A 420 2.07 15.65 -37.23
CA GLY A 420 0.64 15.50 -37.53
C GLY A 420 -0.22 16.73 -37.83
N SER A 421 0.30 17.86 -38.33
CA SER A 421 -0.48 18.86 -39.10
C SER A 421 0.38 20.01 -39.66
N ASP A 422 0.20 20.35 -40.94
CA ASP A 422 1.00 21.34 -41.69
C ASP A 422 0.64 22.82 -41.46
N ILE A 423 1.60 23.73 -41.70
CA ILE A 423 1.61 24.71 -42.83
C ILE A 423 2.90 25.60 -42.77
N GLN A 424 3.48 25.89 -43.94
CA GLN A 424 4.75 26.62 -44.15
C GLN A 424 4.61 28.16 -44.20
N VAL A 425 5.64 28.89 -43.75
CA VAL A 425 6.16 30.16 -44.34
C VAL A 425 7.66 30.31 -44.00
N ASP A 426 8.48 30.75 -44.95
CA ASP A 426 9.95 30.94 -44.87
C ASP A 426 10.36 32.40 -44.45
N GLU A 427 11.63 32.85 -44.32
CA GLU A 427 12.93 32.23 -44.69
C GLU A 427 14.08 32.39 -43.63
N PRO A 428 15.28 33.05 -43.79
CA PRO A 428 16.51 32.27 -43.57
C PRO A 428 17.49 32.72 -42.47
N SER A 429 18.41 31.80 -42.18
CA SER A 429 19.70 31.96 -41.47
C SER A 429 19.62 32.15 -39.94
N THR A 430 20.48 31.54 -39.11
CA THR A 430 21.88 31.12 -39.29
C THR A 430 22.20 29.79 -38.59
N SER A 431 23.20 29.09 -39.09
CA SER A 431 23.64 27.78 -38.59
C SER A 431 24.44 27.88 -37.28
N SER A 432 24.09 27.05 -36.28
CA SER A 432 25.06 26.61 -35.26
C SER A 432 24.91 25.12 -34.99
N SER A 433 26.00 24.38 -35.21
CA SER A 433 26.08 22.93 -35.04
C SER A 433 26.24 22.55 -33.58
N SER A 434 25.30 21.80 -33.01
CA SER A 434 25.48 21.11 -31.73
C SER A 434 25.88 19.64 -31.97
N ALA A 435 27.08 19.27 -31.52
CA ALA A 435 27.63 17.93 -31.70
C ALA A 435 26.93 16.89 -30.80
N PRO A 436 26.94 15.59 -31.16
CA PRO A 436 26.39 14.55 -30.30
C PRO A 436 27.31 14.29 -29.09
N CYS A 437 26.80 14.47 -27.88
CA CYS A 437 27.54 14.09 -26.67
C CYS A 437 27.61 12.55 -26.52
N SER A 438 28.82 12.03 -26.61
CA SER A 438 29.17 10.61 -26.46
C SER A 438 28.76 10.01 -25.10
N PRO A 439 28.52 8.69 -25.00
CA PRO A 439 28.02 8.05 -23.78
C PRO A 439 29.13 7.90 -22.72
N SER A 440 28.90 8.44 -21.52
CA SER A 440 29.81 8.28 -20.39
C SER A 440 29.60 6.94 -19.67
N SER A 441 30.51 5.99 -19.97
CA SER A 441 30.63 4.72 -19.24
C SER A 441 31.07 4.96 -17.79
N PHE A 442 30.35 4.38 -16.83
CA PHE A 442 30.57 4.56 -15.39
C PHE A 442 31.26 3.36 -14.75
N THR A 443 32.43 3.56 -14.16
CA THR A 443 33.14 2.58 -13.32
C THR A 443 33.22 3.08 -11.88
N SER A 444 32.70 2.30 -10.92
CA SER A 444 32.99 2.49 -9.49
C SER A 444 33.68 1.26 -8.91
N ASN A 445 34.78 1.45 -8.19
CA ASN A 445 35.74 0.41 -7.78
C ASN A 445 35.25 -0.52 -6.65
N TYR A 446 33.99 -0.93 -6.69
CA TYR A 446 33.43 -2.03 -5.90
C TYR A 446 32.80 -3.05 -6.85
N SER A 447 33.31 -4.28 -6.84
CA SER A 447 32.82 -5.39 -7.68
C SER A 447 31.50 -6.00 -7.19
N GLY A 448 31.02 -5.62 -6.00
CA GLY A 448 29.75 -6.09 -5.43
C GLY A 448 28.52 -5.60 -6.20
N ILE A 449 27.50 -6.46 -6.27
CA ILE A 449 26.24 -6.19 -6.99
C ILE A 449 25.26 -5.36 -6.15
N MET A 450 25.27 -5.53 -4.82
CA MET A 450 24.41 -4.76 -3.90
C MET A 450 25.06 -3.45 -3.44
N GLY A 451 24.27 -2.37 -3.45
CA GLY A 451 24.62 -1.08 -2.85
C GLY A 451 23.79 -0.76 -1.61
N VAL A 452 24.27 0.18 -0.80
CA VAL A 452 23.46 0.87 0.21
C VAL A 452 22.62 1.93 -0.51
N ILE A 453 21.34 2.06 -0.18
CA ILE A 453 20.49 3.15 -0.70
C ILE A 453 21.11 4.50 -0.26
N PRO A 454 21.50 5.40 -1.19
CA PRO A 454 22.22 6.61 -0.80
C PRO A 454 21.32 7.59 -0.06
N GLU A 455 21.80 8.12 1.07
CA GLU A 455 21.20 9.28 1.74
C GLU A 455 21.24 10.51 0.80
N ALA A 456 20.21 11.35 0.85
CA ALA A 456 20.26 12.65 0.19
C ALA A 456 21.43 13.49 0.74
N PRO A 457 22.24 14.15 -0.11
CA PRO A 457 23.40 14.90 0.36
C PRO A 457 22.97 16.07 1.26
N LEU A 458 23.64 16.26 2.40
CA LEU A 458 23.39 17.37 3.32
C LEU A 458 23.41 18.71 2.57
N ASP A 459 22.39 19.55 2.83
CA ASP A 459 22.43 20.94 2.41
C ASP A 459 23.51 21.70 3.21
N LYS A 460 24.58 22.03 2.51
CA LYS A 460 25.72 22.77 3.04
C LYS A 460 25.31 24.16 3.55
N LYS A 461 24.26 24.80 3.01
CA LYS A 461 23.76 26.09 3.50
C LYS A 461 23.11 25.97 4.88
N ALA A 462 22.19 25.01 5.05
CA ALA A 462 21.57 24.73 6.35
C ALA A 462 22.61 24.33 7.41
N THR A 463 23.61 23.53 7.02
CA THR A 463 24.72 23.12 7.90
C THR A 463 25.59 24.32 8.29
N ALA A 464 25.97 25.18 7.33
CA ALA A 464 26.76 26.38 7.61
C ALA A 464 26.03 27.37 8.52
N GLN A 465 24.71 27.55 8.34
CA GLN A 465 23.88 28.39 9.22
C GLN A 465 23.85 27.87 10.66
N PHE A 466 23.85 26.54 10.87
CA PHE A 466 23.87 25.94 12.21
C PHE A 466 25.20 26.15 12.95
N PHE A 467 26.32 26.29 12.23
CA PHE A 467 27.65 26.53 12.81
C PHE A 467 28.05 28.01 12.89
N MET A 468 27.21 28.95 12.45
CA MET A 468 27.47 30.39 12.67
C MET A 468 27.21 30.77 14.14
N PRO A 469 28.14 31.47 14.81
CA PRO A 469 27.91 31.92 16.18
C PRO A 469 26.74 32.91 16.24
N HIS A 470 25.79 32.65 17.14
CA HIS A 470 24.48 33.33 17.28
C HIS A 470 24.52 34.87 17.47
N LYS A 471 25.69 35.52 17.54
CA LYS A 471 25.85 36.97 17.72
C LYS A 471 25.77 37.81 16.44
N LEU A 472 25.68 37.20 15.25
CA LEU A 472 25.65 37.93 13.96
C LEU A 472 24.28 37.94 13.24
N VAL A 473 23.28 37.20 13.71
CA VAL A 473 21.95 37.14 13.06
C VAL A 473 21.06 38.30 13.53
N LYS A 474 21.05 39.41 12.78
CA LYS A 474 20.07 40.50 12.97
C LYS A 474 18.67 39.99 12.61
N TYR A 475 17.82 39.79 13.62
CA TYR A 475 16.40 39.50 13.42
C TYR A 475 15.68 40.68 12.74
N ARG A 476 15.20 40.49 11.50
CA ARG A 476 14.22 41.40 10.89
C ARG A 476 12.82 41.10 11.44
N LYS A 477 12.11 42.13 11.90
CA LYS A 477 10.73 42.03 12.40
C LYS A 477 9.78 41.58 11.28
N TYR A 478 8.77 40.79 11.66
CA TYR A 478 7.69 40.33 10.80
C TYR A 478 6.94 41.50 10.14
N ALA A 479 6.68 41.39 8.84
CA ALA A 479 5.71 42.19 8.11
C ALA A 479 4.51 41.32 7.73
N ARG A 480 3.31 41.90 7.82
CA ARG A 480 2.01 41.24 7.64
C ARG A 480 1.71 41.10 6.14
N ALA A 481 1.44 39.90 5.66
CA ALA A 481 1.08 39.69 4.26
C ALA A 481 -0.35 40.21 3.99
N GLN A 482 -0.49 41.10 3.02
CA GLN A 482 -1.75 41.48 2.38
C GLN A 482 -1.72 41.00 0.92
N ILE A 483 -2.88 40.64 0.39
CA ILE A 483 -3.07 40.08 -0.96
C ILE A 483 -3.29 41.22 -1.96
N THR A 484 -2.64 41.18 -3.13
CA THR A 484 -3.21 41.59 -4.43
C THR A 484 -2.34 41.20 -5.64
N ASP A 485 -2.97 41.21 -6.82
CA ASP A 485 -2.51 40.65 -8.09
C ASP A 485 -1.59 41.53 -8.96
N SER A 486 -0.84 40.84 -9.83
CA SER A 486 -0.54 41.17 -11.24
C SER A 486 0.49 42.25 -11.67
N LYS A 487 1.20 41.85 -12.74
CA LYS A 487 1.80 42.62 -13.86
C LYS A 487 3.15 43.37 -13.72
N SER A 488 4.06 42.93 -14.62
CA SER A 488 4.90 43.74 -15.53
C SER A 488 6.24 44.36 -15.08
N ALA A 489 7.27 43.96 -15.85
CA ALA A 489 8.34 44.77 -16.45
C ALA A 489 9.59 45.21 -15.64
N ASP A 490 10.68 45.29 -16.42
CA ASP A 490 11.93 46.06 -16.31
C ASP A 490 12.90 45.85 -15.13
N GLY A 491 13.95 45.06 -15.42
CA GLY A 491 15.27 45.61 -15.74
C GLY A 491 15.98 46.53 -14.72
N SER A 492 17.06 46.03 -14.12
CA SER A 492 18.30 46.79 -13.91
C SER A 492 19.49 45.85 -13.64
N SER A 493 20.65 46.24 -14.15
CA SER A 493 21.94 45.57 -14.08
C SER A 493 22.78 46.02 -12.86
N GLU A 494 24.03 45.54 -12.82
CA GLU A 494 25.14 45.87 -11.89
C GLU A 494 25.33 44.89 -10.71
N SER A 495 26.55 44.42 -10.40
CA SER A 495 27.84 44.53 -11.14
C SER A 495 28.82 43.43 -10.70
N ASP A 496 29.81 43.13 -11.54
CA ASP A 496 30.86 42.13 -11.29
C ASP A 496 31.89 42.58 -10.25
N GLU A 497 32.43 41.61 -9.50
CA GLU A 497 33.85 41.60 -9.12
C GLU A 497 34.45 40.24 -9.49
N GLN A 498 35.34 40.24 -10.49
CA GLN A 498 36.21 39.12 -10.83
C GLN A 498 37.58 39.32 -10.17
N GLU A 499 38.09 38.30 -9.48
CA GLU A 499 39.53 38.12 -9.26
C GLU A 499 40.00 36.82 -9.92
N THR A 500 41.09 36.90 -10.68
CA THR A 500 41.61 35.82 -11.53
C THR A 500 43.04 35.46 -11.14
N THR A 501 43.35 34.18 -10.93
CA THR A 501 44.72 33.60 -10.97
C THR A 501 44.65 32.04 -10.92
N PRO A 502 45.72 31.27 -11.27
CA PRO A 502 45.66 30.35 -12.42
C PRO A 502 45.57 28.84 -12.06
N PRO A 503 45.43 27.92 -13.04
CA PRO A 503 44.92 26.58 -12.79
C PRO A 503 45.97 25.60 -12.26
N ARG A 504 45.55 24.67 -11.39
CA ARG A 504 46.41 23.56 -10.95
C ARG A 504 45.67 22.22 -10.81
N LYS A 505 45.93 21.38 -11.82
CA LYS A 505 45.77 19.91 -11.86
C LYS A 505 44.37 19.32 -11.61
N ILE A 506 43.83 18.80 -12.71
CA ILE A 506 42.79 17.76 -12.80
C ILE A 506 43.04 16.65 -11.76
N ASN A 507 41.98 16.24 -11.05
CA ASN A 507 41.84 14.88 -10.51
C ASN A 507 40.36 14.53 -10.30
N GLU A 508 39.92 13.50 -11.02
CA GLU A 508 38.75 12.66 -10.74
C GLU A 508 37.41 13.34 -10.39
N GLU A 509 36.67 13.75 -11.43
CA GLU A 509 35.23 13.95 -11.31
C GLU A 509 34.52 12.61 -11.01
N GLN A 510 34.26 12.37 -9.73
CA GLN A 510 33.23 11.43 -9.29
C GLN A 510 31.87 11.95 -9.76
N ALA A 511 31.46 11.58 -10.98
CA ALA A 511 30.15 11.92 -11.50
C ALA A 511 29.07 11.38 -10.54
N LYS A 512 28.36 12.29 -9.86
CA LYS A 512 27.44 11.93 -8.79
C LYS A 512 26.18 11.31 -9.35
N PHE A 513 26.01 10.02 -9.07
CA PHE A 513 24.70 9.40 -9.19
C PHE A 513 23.73 10.05 -8.18
N ASN A 514 22.64 10.64 -8.69
CA ASN A 514 21.54 11.16 -7.87
C ASN A 514 20.46 10.07 -7.73
N PRO A 515 20.18 9.54 -6.51
CA PRO A 515 19.01 8.69 -6.31
C PRO A 515 17.72 9.43 -6.66
N PRO A 516 16.61 8.71 -6.94
CA PRO A 516 15.28 9.29 -6.83
C PRO A 516 15.22 10.04 -5.50
N ARG A 517 14.82 11.32 -5.54
CA ARG A 517 14.63 12.10 -4.32
C ARG A 517 13.64 11.33 -3.47
N GLU A 518 14.02 10.95 -2.24
CA GLU A 518 13.09 10.34 -1.30
C GLU A 518 11.83 11.21 -1.25
N ALA A 519 10.65 10.58 -1.32
CA ALA A 519 9.39 11.30 -1.35
C ALA A 519 9.29 12.13 -0.06
N SER A 520 9.41 13.46 -0.18
CA SER A 520 9.28 14.37 0.96
C SER A 520 7.99 14.03 1.67
N THR A 521 8.06 13.70 2.96
CA THR A 521 6.89 13.22 3.72
C THR A 521 5.77 14.26 3.79
N ILE A 522 6.12 15.55 3.63
CA ILE A 522 5.17 16.65 3.41
C ILE A 522 4.47 16.54 2.06
N LEU A 523 5.21 16.34 0.97
CA LEU A 523 4.64 16.15 -0.36
C LEU A 523 3.83 14.86 -0.45
N ALA A 524 4.25 13.80 0.24
CA ALA A 524 3.49 12.56 0.35
C ALA A 524 2.16 12.78 1.09
N ALA A 525 2.18 13.42 2.27
CA ALA A 525 0.96 13.73 3.03
C ALA A 525 -0.01 14.64 2.25
N ILE A 526 0.51 15.67 1.55
CA ILE A 526 -0.29 16.49 0.63
C ILE A 526 -0.83 15.62 -0.50
N SER A 527 -0.02 14.73 -1.07
CA SER A 527 -0.45 13.86 -2.17
C SER A 527 -1.54 12.88 -1.76
N VAL A 528 -1.57 12.37 -0.52
CA VAL A 528 -2.71 11.55 -0.04
C VAL A 528 -4.02 12.34 -0.10
N LEU A 529 -3.98 13.65 0.18
CA LEU A 529 -5.15 14.54 0.12
C LEU A 529 -5.50 15.02 -1.31
N THR A 530 -4.57 14.91 -2.26
CA THR A 530 -4.72 15.44 -3.64
C THR A 530 -4.48 14.40 -4.73
N SER A 531 -4.47 13.10 -4.38
CA SER A 531 -4.21 12.03 -5.34
C SER A 531 -5.32 11.96 -6.39
N PRO A 532 -4.97 11.99 -7.69
CA PRO A 532 -5.97 11.85 -8.74
C PRO A 532 -6.58 10.45 -8.70
N LEU A 533 -7.91 10.37 -8.82
CA LEU A 533 -8.59 9.11 -9.01
C LEU A 533 -8.17 8.47 -10.35
N PRO A 534 -8.12 7.13 -10.45
CA PRO A 534 -8.00 6.46 -11.74
C PRO A 534 -9.04 6.96 -12.74
N THR A 535 -8.61 7.27 -13.97
CA THR A 535 -9.53 7.63 -15.05
C THR A 535 -10.37 6.42 -15.46
N GLN A 536 -11.49 6.66 -16.14
CA GLN A 536 -12.29 5.57 -16.68
C GLN A 536 -11.48 4.70 -17.65
N ASP A 537 -10.65 5.31 -18.48
CA ASP A 537 -9.78 4.57 -19.42
C ASP A 537 -8.77 3.67 -18.67
N TYR A 538 -8.16 4.18 -17.59
CA TYR A 538 -7.27 3.38 -16.72
C TYR A 538 -7.98 2.17 -16.08
N ILE A 539 -9.24 2.36 -15.67
CA ILE A 539 -10.05 1.28 -15.08
C ILE A 539 -10.42 0.25 -16.15
N LYS A 540 -10.81 0.72 -17.33
CA LYS A 540 -11.37 -0.05 -18.46
C LYS A 540 -10.33 -0.82 -19.28
N ASP A 541 -9.17 -0.23 -19.54
CA ASP A 541 -8.13 -0.84 -20.37
C ASP A 541 -6.87 -1.12 -19.55
N PRO A 542 -6.55 -2.40 -19.29
CA PRO A 542 -5.30 -2.80 -18.65
C PRO A 542 -4.04 -2.32 -19.37
N ASN A 543 -4.08 -2.10 -20.70
CA ASN A 543 -2.91 -1.68 -21.48
C ASN A 543 -2.58 -0.18 -21.29
N SER A 544 -3.58 0.64 -20.98
CA SER A 544 -3.39 2.06 -20.64
C SER A 544 -2.67 2.31 -19.30
N ARG A 545 -2.47 1.26 -18.49
CA ARG A 545 -1.92 1.38 -17.13
C ARG A 545 -0.40 1.56 -17.16
N THR A 546 0.07 2.61 -16.49
CA THR A 546 1.51 2.94 -16.42
C THR A 546 2.25 2.26 -15.25
N ASP A 547 1.49 1.79 -14.26
CA ASP A 547 1.98 1.22 -13.01
C ASP A 547 2.55 -0.19 -13.27
N SER A 548 3.78 -0.45 -12.79
CA SER A 548 4.57 -1.59 -13.25
C SER A 548 5.50 -2.14 -12.16
N VAL A 549 5.76 -3.46 -12.19
CA VAL A 549 6.91 -4.04 -11.49
C VAL A 549 8.17 -3.59 -12.24
N VAL A 550 9.08 -2.90 -11.54
CA VAL A 550 10.31 -2.35 -12.14
C VAL A 550 11.55 -3.13 -11.77
N HIS A 551 11.43 -4.00 -10.77
CA HIS A 551 12.49 -4.83 -10.24
C HIS A 551 11.87 -6.01 -9.52
N ASP A 552 12.34 -7.21 -9.82
CA ASP A 552 12.06 -8.39 -9.03
C ASP A 552 13.34 -9.24 -9.02
N ARG A 553 13.83 -9.54 -7.83
CA ARG A 553 15.07 -10.30 -7.66
C ARG A 553 15.16 -10.98 -6.30
N MET A 554 15.72 -12.20 -6.30
CA MET A 554 16.20 -12.88 -5.11
C MET A 554 17.57 -12.31 -4.69
N TYR A 555 17.69 -11.94 -3.40
CA TYR A 555 18.92 -11.45 -2.80
C TYR A 555 19.43 -12.45 -1.75
N HIS A 556 20.72 -12.75 -1.81
CA HIS A 556 21.35 -13.78 -0.99
C HIS A 556 22.26 -13.19 0.10
N PRO A 557 22.46 -13.88 1.26
CA PRO A 557 23.33 -13.40 2.33
C PRO A 557 24.78 -13.12 1.90
N SER A 558 25.27 -13.85 0.89
CA SER A 558 26.60 -13.68 0.28
C SER A 558 26.78 -12.37 -0.48
N GLU A 559 25.70 -11.72 -0.90
CA GLU A 559 25.75 -10.45 -1.64
C GLU A 559 25.82 -9.22 -0.72
N LEU A 560 25.69 -9.39 0.61
CA LEU A 560 25.67 -8.28 1.56
C LEU A 560 27.00 -7.50 1.58
N PRO A 561 26.98 -6.17 1.39
CA PRO A 561 28.21 -5.37 1.40
C PRO A 561 28.84 -5.31 2.81
N PRO A 562 30.13 -4.94 2.94
CA PRO A 562 30.78 -4.78 4.24
C PRO A 562 30.08 -3.76 5.18
N PRO A 563 30.12 -3.92 6.52
CA PRO A 563 29.49 -3.00 7.46
C PRO A 563 29.99 -1.56 7.39
N HIS A 564 29.07 -0.62 7.17
CA HIS A 564 29.36 0.78 6.86
C HIS A 564 29.72 1.60 8.11
N TYR A 565 29.12 1.30 9.26
CA TYR A 565 29.34 2.04 10.51
C TYR A 565 30.31 1.36 11.50
N LYS A 566 31.04 0.30 11.10
CA LYS A 566 31.99 -0.41 11.98
C LYS A 566 33.34 0.30 12.20
N SER A 567 33.84 1.06 11.22
CA SER A 567 35.23 1.57 11.20
C SER A 567 35.35 3.10 11.00
N ARG A 568 34.34 3.86 11.43
CA ARG A 568 34.30 5.33 11.24
C ARG A 568 35.06 6.09 12.36
N PRO A 569 35.93 7.07 12.00
CA PRO A 569 36.61 7.92 12.97
C PRO A 569 35.66 8.69 13.90
N PHE A 570 36.09 8.92 15.16
CA PHE A 570 35.28 9.54 16.20
C PHE A 570 34.72 10.92 15.80
N TYR A 571 35.48 11.74 15.08
CA TYR A 571 35.03 13.07 14.63
C TYR A 571 33.79 13.02 13.71
N LYS A 572 33.59 11.94 12.94
CA LYS A 572 32.40 11.79 12.09
C LYS A 572 31.12 11.63 12.92
N LYS A 573 31.19 10.94 14.07
CA LYS A 573 30.07 10.74 15.00
C LYS A 573 29.53 12.03 15.61
N ILE A 574 30.34 13.09 15.61
CA ILE A 574 29.98 14.42 16.12
C ILE A 574 29.39 15.30 14.99
N ILE A 575 29.84 15.10 13.76
CA ILE A 575 29.48 15.93 12.60
C ILE A 575 28.19 15.46 11.91
N TYR A 576 27.90 14.15 11.93
CA TYR A 576 26.69 13.59 11.31
C TYR A 576 25.57 13.37 12.34
N PRO A 577 24.61 14.31 12.49
CA PRO A 577 23.39 14.01 13.23
C PRO A 577 22.72 12.78 12.61
N ASN A 578 22.20 11.90 13.46
CA ASN A 578 21.58 10.60 13.14
C ASN A 578 22.53 9.39 12.92
N GLU A 579 23.86 9.49 13.06
CA GLU A 579 24.76 8.31 12.86
C GLU A 579 24.39 7.10 13.75
N SER A 580 23.95 7.33 15.00
CA SER A 580 23.51 6.25 15.91
C SER A 580 22.24 5.54 15.42
N SER A 581 21.30 6.30 14.85
CA SER A 581 20.05 5.80 14.29
C SER A 581 20.32 5.00 13.00
N ASN A 582 21.13 5.53 12.09
CA ASN A 582 21.48 4.86 10.84
C ASN A 582 22.32 3.59 11.09
N LYS A 583 23.20 3.60 12.09
CA LYS A 583 23.92 2.40 12.54
C LYS A 583 22.98 1.31 13.08
N LEU A 584 21.98 1.68 13.89
CA LEU A 584 20.97 0.73 14.37
C LEU A 584 20.12 0.17 13.22
N GLN A 585 19.74 1.01 12.25
CA GLN A 585 19.05 0.55 11.03
C GLN A 585 19.92 -0.41 10.21
N GLU A 586 21.24 -0.16 10.09
CA GLU A 586 22.18 -1.07 9.43
C GLU A 586 22.26 -2.43 10.16
N GLU A 587 22.34 -2.42 11.50
CA GLU A 587 22.40 -3.62 12.33
C GLU A 587 21.13 -4.46 12.24
N ILE A 588 19.95 -3.83 12.27
CA ILE A 588 18.64 -4.48 12.07
C ILE A 588 18.57 -5.07 10.66
N ALA A 589 18.87 -4.30 9.61
CA ALA A 589 18.84 -4.75 8.22
C ALA A 589 19.76 -5.96 7.99
N ARG A 590 20.95 -5.96 8.59
CA ARG A 590 21.88 -7.10 8.55
C ARG A 590 21.34 -8.31 9.30
N SER A 591 20.69 -8.12 10.46
CA SER A 591 20.12 -9.25 11.20
C SER A 591 19.02 -9.99 10.42
N TRP A 592 18.24 -9.27 9.59
CA TRP A 592 17.24 -9.85 8.69
C TRP A 592 17.83 -10.65 7.52
N GLN A 593 18.99 -10.25 6.99
CA GLN A 593 19.52 -10.76 5.71
C GLN A 593 20.75 -11.66 5.85
N LYS A 594 21.46 -11.65 6.99
CA LYS A 594 22.71 -12.41 7.20
C LYS A 594 22.55 -13.94 7.13
N SER A 595 21.34 -14.46 7.27
CA SER A 595 21.06 -15.88 7.50
C SER A 595 19.95 -16.46 6.62
N MET A 596 19.36 -15.66 5.72
CA MET A 596 18.25 -16.08 4.85
C MET A 596 18.11 -15.15 3.64
N SER A 597 17.79 -15.73 2.49
CA SER A 597 17.55 -15.02 1.23
C SER A 597 16.18 -14.34 1.21
N TRP A 598 16.06 -13.22 0.51
CA TRP A 598 14.83 -12.42 0.36
C TRP A 598 14.57 -12.05 -1.10
N ARG A 599 13.37 -12.33 -1.62
CA ARG A 599 12.89 -11.76 -2.88
C ARG A 599 12.42 -10.34 -2.63
N LYS A 600 12.83 -9.38 -3.44
CA LYS A 600 12.41 -7.98 -3.34
C LYS A 600 11.81 -7.53 -4.65
N VAL A 601 10.53 -7.19 -4.60
CA VAL A 601 9.73 -6.70 -5.73
C VAL A 601 9.53 -5.21 -5.53
N LEU A 602 9.99 -4.40 -6.47
CA LEU A 602 9.75 -2.96 -6.45
C LEU A 602 8.73 -2.59 -7.52
N VAL A 603 7.74 -1.80 -7.12
CA VAL A 603 6.66 -1.30 -7.98
C VAL A 603 6.76 0.20 -8.15
N ASP A 604 6.39 0.67 -9.32
CA ASP A 604 6.23 2.09 -9.65
C ASP A 604 4.72 2.39 -9.63
N LEU A 605 4.30 3.21 -8.67
CA LEU A 605 2.90 3.49 -8.35
C LEU A 605 2.63 5.00 -8.37
N LYS A 606 1.43 5.39 -8.79
CA LYS A 606 0.90 6.75 -8.60
C LYS A 606 0.88 7.21 -7.13
N PRO A 607 0.76 8.53 -6.87
CA PRO A 607 0.63 9.07 -5.52
C PRO A 607 -0.45 8.42 -4.64
N ASP A 608 -0.26 8.52 -3.32
CA ASP A 608 -0.82 7.60 -2.32
C ASP A 608 -0.38 6.13 -2.48
N ALA A 609 0.89 5.92 -2.89
CA ALA A 609 1.46 4.60 -3.10
C ALA A 609 1.30 3.65 -1.89
N HIS A 610 1.32 4.19 -0.66
CA HIS A 610 1.21 3.41 0.57
C HIS A 610 -0.15 2.71 0.73
N ASN A 611 -1.24 3.36 0.33
CA ASN A 611 -2.58 2.75 0.32
C ASN A 611 -2.87 2.03 -0.99
N ASN A 612 -2.32 2.54 -2.10
CA ASN A 612 -2.47 1.93 -3.42
C ASN A 612 -1.93 0.51 -3.45
N ILE A 613 -0.74 0.24 -2.89
CA ILE A 613 -0.04 -1.08 -2.95
C ILE A 613 -0.87 -2.29 -2.44
N VAL A 614 -1.97 -2.06 -1.73
CA VAL A 614 -2.91 -3.09 -1.25
C VAL A 614 -4.33 -2.98 -1.80
N VAL A 615 -4.60 -1.94 -2.58
CA VAL A 615 -5.91 -1.64 -3.20
C VAL A 615 -7.03 -1.58 -2.15
N ARG A 616 -6.92 -0.65 -1.18
CA ARG A 616 -7.90 -0.52 -0.07
C ARG A 616 -9.35 -0.39 -0.57
N ARG A 617 -9.56 0.33 -1.67
CA ARG A 617 -10.84 0.45 -2.38
C ARG A 617 -10.62 0.11 -3.84
N ARG A 618 -11.39 -0.84 -4.37
CA ARG A 618 -11.20 -1.47 -5.70
C ARG A 618 -10.89 -0.46 -6.81
N PHE A 619 -11.70 0.60 -6.94
CA PHE A 619 -11.55 1.57 -8.03
C PHE A 619 -10.80 2.86 -7.68
N VAL A 620 -10.67 3.23 -6.40
CA VAL A 620 -9.88 4.41 -6.00
C VAL A 620 -8.39 4.09 -5.97
N ASN A 621 -8.03 2.87 -5.53
CA ASN A 621 -6.65 2.45 -5.30
C ASN A 621 -6.14 1.46 -6.37
N LEU A 622 -6.82 1.37 -7.52
CA LEU A 622 -6.54 0.38 -8.58
C LEU A 622 -5.09 0.43 -9.11
N PHE A 623 -4.38 1.55 -8.93
CA PHE A 623 -2.96 1.70 -9.23
C PHE A 623 -2.09 0.56 -8.67
N GLY A 624 -2.36 0.09 -7.45
CA GLY A 624 -1.60 -1.03 -6.87
C GLY A 624 -2.09 -2.43 -7.24
N ASN A 625 -3.06 -2.57 -8.17
CA ASN A 625 -3.41 -3.89 -8.71
C ASN A 625 -2.16 -4.59 -9.27
N VAL A 626 -1.20 -3.86 -9.84
CA VAL A 626 0.06 -4.44 -10.31
C VAL A 626 0.85 -5.15 -9.20
N ALA A 627 0.85 -4.63 -7.97
CA ALA A 627 1.50 -5.26 -6.83
C ALA A 627 0.69 -6.46 -6.32
N VAL A 628 -0.62 -6.28 -6.13
CA VAL A 628 -1.51 -7.32 -5.59
C VAL A 628 -1.65 -8.51 -6.54
N ARG A 629 -1.80 -8.27 -7.85
CA ARG A 629 -1.88 -9.29 -8.90
C ARG A 629 -0.58 -10.08 -8.98
N HIS A 630 0.56 -9.40 -9.11
CA HIS A 630 1.87 -10.05 -9.13
C HIS A 630 2.10 -10.91 -7.88
N MET A 631 1.73 -10.41 -6.70
CA MET A 631 1.82 -11.14 -5.45
C MET A 631 0.93 -12.38 -5.41
N ALA A 632 -0.34 -12.26 -5.82
CA ALA A 632 -1.28 -13.37 -5.84
C ALA A 632 -0.85 -14.47 -6.83
N GLU A 633 -0.49 -14.09 -8.05
CA GLU A 633 -0.07 -15.02 -9.11
C GLU A 633 1.26 -15.71 -8.76
N THR A 634 2.27 -14.97 -8.30
CA THR A 634 3.60 -15.51 -7.95
C THR A 634 3.59 -16.48 -6.77
N HIS A 635 2.70 -16.27 -5.78
CA HIS A 635 2.75 -17.00 -4.51
C HIS A 635 1.61 -18.00 -4.29
N PHE A 636 0.55 -17.92 -5.09
CA PHE A 636 -0.65 -18.76 -4.97
C PHE A 636 -1.24 -19.21 -6.34
N GLY A 637 -0.74 -18.67 -7.46
CA GLY A 637 -1.09 -19.09 -8.81
C GLY A 637 -0.20 -20.23 -9.32
N ASN A 638 -0.59 -20.84 -10.45
CA ASN A 638 0.11 -21.95 -11.09
C ASN A 638 1.42 -21.55 -11.82
N THR A 639 1.88 -20.32 -11.68
CA THR A 639 3.11 -19.84 -12.30
C THR A 639 4.32 -20.41 -11.56
N GLN A 640 4.92 -21.46 -12.12
CA GLN A 640 6.30 -21.83 -11.76
C GLN A 640 7.20 -20.62 -12.03
N ALA A 641 7.77 -20.06 -10.96
CA ALA A 641 8.54 -18.81 -10.96
C ALA A 641 9.96 -19.03 -10.41
#